data_AF-A0A9D9DHY8-F1
#
_entry.id   AF-A0A9D9DHY8-F1
#
_cell.length_a   1.000
_cell.length_b   1.000
_cell.length_c   1.000
_cell.angle_alpha   90.00
_cell.angle_beta   90.00
_cell.angle_gamma   90.00
#
_symmetry.space_group_name_H-M   'P 1'
#
loop_
_entity.id
_entity.type
_entity.pdbx_description
1 polymer ?
#
loop_
_entity_poly.entity_id
_entity_poly.type
_entity_poly.pdbx_seq_one_letter_code
_entity_poly.pdbx_strand_id
1 'polypeptide(L)'
;MRLNRSIFTSILLLSIYGLSSCNDKSNNEDYEVKLETYGGQLSNFTITFKEGETLSNLPIPTKEGNKFIGWYYEDTFVTQAIEGDPINSDITLYANYVEVEYINSIDDLKNIDPNKNYVLNNDLDFNGNVINPIGDYKTPFSGYFFGENHNIKNYQLQYNKYNGLFGYVTGKIYDLSVITDISYVADNSNFVGLLAGYLYKGEVFNSRCEGQIIINSSSENGQSYIGGLIGENESGNINRCYSNVSISNTNDNSSYVGGLVGYNGGGKVFESIIKNSYAYNSTINVTSNKETSSSYVGGISGYNFGTIEKCFTFDMNLISKTSEYYAFCGGICGDNNGGLIKDSFSSSNVKVISDSGTTFRGLIMGRNFVSTKTPLSGTYSNCYGYEGSKISYSLSNKESLLTSRHYQTVVPLASYEEISKKDFFINTLSLNEFLVKDDYYPSLGSSFFKIKDVDDLGLPSNPIEIKSITDLMNIDTNKSYILKNDLDLRGKDFISIGTYDLPYYGVFDGNNHTIKFDVTKDNSLGYSSLFGYLNGTIKNLNTIANIDLISNNNLQHYASGMVSYATNSYINNCNSEVNIDISSNGVIASGIVSYSEDSEIYGCSSSGIINTNSTNYSNYASGIVGINDEGLIKECFSIIDLSLKSEEIAISGGAVAKNLGKVYDSYSISNIKTLGAINETNIGGFVGLNKNGYIYNSYSISNFEKNNEANHDLIGGFGGVNIDGNVSNSYFQVNEGIKYSFGSSEIDVEITKVNDEELKTLSTLLGDKFVDKTDGRPHLKIEDNL
;
A
#
# COMPACT_ATOMS: atom_id res chain seq x y z
N MET A 1 -28.23 -0.18 47.64
CA MET A 1 -29.14 -1.33 47.82
C MET A 1 -28.67 -2.38 46.83
N ARG A 2 -27.83 -3.35 47.25
CA ARG A 2 -28.20 -4.79 47.42
C ARG A 2 -28.88 -5.36 46.16
N LEU A 3 -28.47 -6.45 45.50
CA LEU A 3 -27.66 -7.61 45.88
C LEU A 3 -27.47 -8.51 44.63
N ASN A 4 -26.29 -9.17 44.48
CA ASN A 4 -26.03 -10.56 44.05
C ASN A 4 -26.64 -11.13 42.74
N ARG A 5 -25.97 -11.98 41.93
CA ARG A 5 -24.78 -12.85 42.05
C ARG A 5 -24.53 -13.45 40.64
N SER A 6 -23.29 -13.63 40.17
CA SER A 6 -22.58 -14.94 40.04
C SER A 6 -22.17 -15.18 38.55
N ILE A 7 -20.95 -15.57 38.12
CA ILE A 7 -19.70 -16.03 38.76
C ILE A 7 -18.52 -15.89 37.73
N PHE A 8 -17.41 -15.31 38.21
CA PHE A 8 -15.95 -15.52 38.00
C PHE A 8 -15.37 -15.87 36.61
N THR A 9 -14.45 -15.10 35.98
CA THR A 9 -13.11 -14.54 36.31
C THR A 9 -11.94 -15.53 36.33
N SER A 10 -11.07 -15.35 35.34
CA SER A 10 -9.60 -15.20 35.45
C SER A 10 -8.96 -15.48 36.81
N ILE A 11 -7.97 -16.38 36.83
CA ILE A 11 -6.98 -16.47 37.89
C ILE A 11 -5.58 -16.54 37.27
N LEU A 12 -4.81 -15.50 37.59
CA LEU A 12 -3.36 -15.40 37.57
C LEU A 12 -2.81 -16.12 38.82
N LEU A 13 -1.73 -16.90 38.71
CA LEU A 13 -0.93 -17.37 39.87
C LEU A 13 0.51 -17.59 39.40
N LEU A 14 1.42 -16.63 39.66
CA LEU A 14 2.36 -16.59 40.79
C LEU A 14 3.27 -17.83 40.89
N SER A 15 4.48 -17.70 40.34
CA SER A 15 5.62 -18.57 40.61
C SER A 15 6.33 -18.12 41.89
N ILE A 16 6.26 -18.96 42.94
CA ILE A 16 7.07 -18.83 44.15
C ILE A 16 8.16 -19.91 44.09
N TYR A 17 9.41 -19.46 44.22
CA TYR A 17 10.56 -20.31 44.47
C TYR A 17 10.41 -21.07 45.80
N GLY A 18 10.53 -22.40 45.74
CA GLY A 18 10.66 -23.28 46.90
C GLY A 18 11.51 -24.49 46.55
N LEU A 19 12.81 -24.41 46.85
CA LEU A 19 13.75 -25.53 46.81
C LEU A 19 13.32 -26.62 47.81
N SER A 20 13.04 -27.82 47.30
CA SER A 20 13.03 -29.07 48.07
C SER A 20 13.25 -30.27 47.14
N SER A 21 14.51 -30.70 47.05
CA SER A 21 14.95 -32.10 47.04
C SER A 21 14.27 -33.13 46.11
N CYS A 22 14.95 -33.45 44.99
CA CYS A 22 15.03 -34.74 44.29
C CYS A 22 13.75 -35.55 44.06
N ASN A 23 13.20 -35.45 42.85
CA ASN A 23 13.07 -36.58 41.92
C ASN A 23 12.74 -36.07 40.52
N ASP A 24 13.71 -36.11 39.61
CA ASP A 24 13.49 -36.02 38.18
C ASP A 24 12.65 -37.23 37.72
N LYS A 25 11.38 -36.98 37.43
CA LYS A 25 10.62 -37.74 36.44
C LYS A 25 9.80 -36.74 35.64
N SER A 26 10.37 -36.26 34.53
CA SER A 26 9.55 -35.87 33.39
C SER A 26 8.79 -37.14 32.97
N ASN A 27 7.50 -37.22 33.29
CA ASN A 27 6.64 -38.14 32.58
C ASN A 27 6.57 -37.60 31.15
N ASN A 28 7.43 -38.08 30.25
CA ASN A 28 7.18 -37.98 28.82
C ASN A 28 6.00 -38.92 28.56
N GLU A 29 4.77 -38.41 28.57
CA GLU A 29 3.65 -39.18 28.05
C GLU A 29 3.77 -39.20 26.52
N ASP A 30 3.84 -40.41 25.97
CA ASP A 30 3.79 -40.64 24.53
C ASP A 30 2.32 -40.79 24.13
N TYR A 31 1.88 -40.01 23.15
CA TYR A 31 0.52 -40.05 22.61
C TYR A 31 0.47 -40.87 21.32
N GLU A 32 -0.54 -41.72 21.23
CA GLU A 32 -0.79 -42.61 20.11
C GLU A 32 -1.79 -42.00 19.11
N VAL A 33 -1.37 -41.81 17.86
CA VAL A 33 -2.24 -41.45 16.74
C VAL A 33 -2.54 -42.72 15.93
N LYS A 34 -3.76 -43.22 16.04
CA LYS A 34 -4.26 -44.37 15.27
C LYS A 34 -4.80 -43.92 13.93
N LEU A 35 -4.55 -44.70 12.88
CA LEU A 35 -4.93 -44.41 11.51
C LEU A 35 -5.97 -45.41 11.02
N GLU A 36 -7.22 -44.96 10.97
CA GLU A 36 -8.32 -45.73 10.37
C GLU A 36 -8.38 -45.45 8.87
N THR A 37 -8.11 -46.49 8.07
CA THR A 37 -7.87 -46.35 6.62
C THR A 37 -9.03 -46.79 5.75
N TYR A 38 -10.06 -47.45 6.31
CA TYR A 38 -11.19 -48.02 5.56
C TYR A 38 -10.75 -48.86 4.35
N GLY A 39 -9.79 -49.76 4.58
CA GLY A 39 -9.27 -50.71 3.59
C GLY A 39 -8.10 -50.19 2.74
N GLY A 40 -7.61 -48.98 3.01
CA GLY A 40 -6.35 -48.48 2.46
C GLY A 40 -5.14 -49.22 3.01
N GLN A 41 -4.09 -49.35 2.21
CA GLN A 41 -2.86 -50.02 2.60
C GLN A 41 -1.85 -49.01 3.16
N LEU A 42 -1.26 -49.33 4.31
CA LEU A 42 -0.18 -48.58 4.97
C LEU A 42 0.89 -49.53 5.50
N SER A 43 2.12 -49.02 5.64
CA SER A 43 3.20 -49.74 6.32
C SER A 43 3.03 -49.77 7.84
N ASN A 44 2.41 -48.74 8.41
CA ASN A 44 2.10 -48.65 9.83
C ASN A 44 0.77 -47.91 10.04
N PHE A 45 -0.05 -48.40 10.97
CA PHE A 45 -1.38 -47.87 11.29
C PHE A 45 -1.40 -47.05 12.58
N THR A 46 -0.26 -46.93 13.24
CA THR A 46 -0.11 -46.15 14.47
C THR A 46 1.16 -45.33 14.39
N ILE A 47 1.08 -44.06 14.76
CA ILE A 47 2.25 -43.17 14.93
C ILE A 47 2.28 -42.72 16.39
N THR A 48 3.48 -42.62 16.96
CA THR A 48 3.67 -42.13 18.32
C THR A 48 4.31 -40.75 18.28
N PHE A 49 3.70 -39.81 19.00
CA PHE A 49 4.20 -38.46 19.20
C PHE A 49 4.47 -38.25 20.68
N LYS A 50 5.51 -37.48 21.02
CA LYS A 50 5.78 -37.10 22.41
C LYS A 50 4.89 -35.94 22.83
N GLU A 51 4.63 -35.83 24.13
CA GLU A 51 3.97 -34.66 24.70
C GLU A 51 4.62 -33.34 24.23
N GLY A 52 3.80 -32.46 23.65
CA GLY A 52 4.23 -31.18 23.08
C GLY A 52 4.67 -31.22 21.62
N GLU A 53 4.73 -32.40 20.98
CA GLU A 53 4.89 -32.51 19.53
C GLU A 53 3.58 -32.19 18.79
N THR A 54 3.72 -31.85 17.51
CA THR A 54 2.60 -31.57 16.60
C THR A 54 2.51 -32.65 15.52
N LEU A 55 1.32 -32.82 14.95
CA LEU A 55 1.10 -33.70 13.80
C LEU A 55 2.11 -33.37 12.70
N SER A 56 2.88 -34.37 12.27
CA SER A 56 3.83 -34.24 11.17
C SER A 56 4.05 -35.60 10.50
N ASN A 57 4.42 -35.58 9.23
CA ASN A 57 4.78 -36.79 8.45
C ASN A 57 3.72 -37.91 8.46
N LEU A 58 2.43 -37.57 8.39
CA LEU A 58 1.36 -38.57 8.29
C LEU A 58 1.49 -39.38 6.98
N PRO A 59 1.43 -40.72 7.03
CA PRO A 59 1.57 -41.54 5.84
C PRO A 59 0.31 -41.46 4.97
N ILE A 60 0.48 -41.65 3.66
CA ILE A 60 -0.61 -41.60 2.68
C ILE A 60 -1.03 -43.03 2.33
N PRO A 61 -2.27 -43.46 2.69
CA PRO A 61 -2.74 -44.79 2.38
C PRO A 61 -3.05 -44.95 0.89
N THR A 62 -2.76 -46.12 0.33
CA THR A 62 -3.09 -46.44 -1.07
C THR A 62 -4.31 -47.35 -1.15
N LYS A 63 -5.27 -47.04 -2.03
CA LYS A 63 -6.49 -47.83 -2.25
C LYS A 63 -6.80 -47.88 -3.74
N GLU A 64 -6.92 -49.08 -4.31
CA GLU A 64 -7.19 -49.25 -5.74
C GLU A 64 -8.49 -48.54 -6.17
N GLY A 65 -8.48 -47.88 -7.32
CA GLY A 65 -9.60 -47.09 -7.85
C GLY A 65 -9.96 -45.82 -7.07
N ASN A 66 -9.19 -45.46 -6.03
CA ASN A 66 -9.50 -44.35 -5.15
C ASN A 66 -8.28 -43.46 -4.90
N LYS A 67 -8.47 -42.15 -4.82
CA LYS A 67 -7.43 -41.20 -4.41
C LYS A 67 -7.69 -40.71 -2.99
N PHE A 68 -6.67 -40.79 -2.15
CA PHE A 68 -6.70 -40.25 -0.79
C PHE A 68 -6.74 -38.72 -0.83
N ILE A 69 -7.66 -38.11 -0.06
CA ILE A 69 -7.82 -36.64 -0.04
C ILE A 69 -7.53 -36.01 1.32
N GLY A 70 -7.29 -36.79 2.37
CA GLY A 70 -6.91 -36.26 3.68
C GLY A 70 -7.26 -37.15 4.87
N TRP A 71 -6.66 -36.81 6.01
CA TRP A 71 -6.95 -37.36 7.33
C TRP A 71 -7.93 -36.45 8.07
N TYR A 72 -8.84 -37.03 8.86
CA TYR A 72 -9.87 -36.29 9.59
C TYR A 72 -9.96 -36.76 11.04
N TYR A 73 -10.32 -35.88 11.96
CA TYR A 73 -10.49 -36.24 13.38
C TYR A 73 -11.75 -37.08 13.63
N GLU A 74 -12.71 -37.05 12.69
CA GLU A 74 -13.95 -37.79 12.76
C GLU A 74 -14.28 -38.50 11.43
N ASP A 75 -15.01 -39.60 11.52
CA ASP A 75 -15.52 -40.39 10.38
C ASP A 75 -16.61 -39.66 9.56
N THR A 76 -17.13 -38.55 10.09
CA THR A 76 -18.02 -37.62 9.36
C THR A 76 -17.26 -36.70 8.42
N PHE A 77 -15.92 -36.71 8.45
CA PHE A 77 -15.02 -35.93 7.60
C PHE A 77 -15.27 -34.42 7.65
N VAL A 78 -15.66 -33.92 8.83
CA VAL A 78 -15.94 -32.49 9.04
C VAL A 78 -14.66 -31.72 9.34
N THR A 79 -13.82 -32.22 10.25
CA THR A 79 -12.58 -31.53 10.64
C THR A 79 -11.36 -32.27 10.11
N GLN A 80 -10.71 -31.69 9.09
CA GLN A 80 -9.49 -32.23 8.51
C GLN A 80 -8.32 -32.02 9.48
N ALA A 81 -7.50 -33.06 9.66
CA ALA A 81 -6.25 -32.98 10.38
C ALA A 81 -5.16 -32.39 9.48
N ILE A 82 -4.43 -31.42 10.01
CA ILE A 82 -3.42 -30.66 9.27
C ILE A 82 -2.07 -30.80 9.98
N GLU A 83 -0.99 -30.80 9.21
CA GLU A 83 0.36 -30.78 9.76
C GLU A 83 0.57 -29.52 10.62
N GLY A 84 1.12 -29.69 11.82
CA GLY A 84 1.28 -28.65 12.82
C GLY A 84 0.22 -28.64 13.93
N ASP A 85 -0.87 -29.41 13.82
CA ASP A 85 -1.86 -29.49 14.89
C ASP A 85 -1.25 -30.08 16.19
N PRO A 86 -1.55 -29.51 17.38
CA PRO A 86 -0.98 -29.98 18.63
C PRO A 86 -1.53 -31.36 19.02
N ILE A 87 -0.65 -32.25 19.47
CA ILE A 87 -1.03 -33.57 20.00
C ILE A 87 -0.91 -33.58 21.52
N ASN A 88 -2.09 -33.55 22.16
CA ASN A 88 -2.22 -33.47 23.62
C ASN A 88 -2.90 -34.71 24.23
N SER A 89 -3.28 -35.69 23.41
CA SER A 89 -3.88 -36.96 23.83
C SER A 89 -3.80 -37.98 22.70
N ASP A 90 -4.02 -39.26 23.01
CA ASP A 90 -4.28 -40.27 21.99
C ASP A 90 -5.48 -39.87 21.13
N ILE A 91 -5.36 -40.02 19.82
CA ILE A 91 -6.42 -39.71 18.84
C ILE A 91 -6.52 -40.80 17.76
N THR A 92 -7.64 -40.82 17.05
CA THR A 92 -7.80 -41.60 15.83
C THR A 92 -8.04 -40.65 14.67
N LEU A 93 -7.29 -40.80 13.59
CA LEU A 93 -7.50 -40.11 12.33
C LEU A 93 -8.14 -41.05 11.31
N TYR A 94 -9.09 -40.52 10.56
CA TYR A 94 -9.90 -41.25 9.58
C TYR A 94 -9.54 -40.81 8.16
N ALA A 95 -9.16 -41.77 7.31
CA ALA A 95 -8.81 -41.51 5.91
C ALA A 95 -10.07 -41.28 5.07
N ASN A 96 -10.06 -40.22 4.26
CA ASN A 96 -11.09 -39.97 3.26
C ASN A 96 -10.54 -40.19 1.84
N TYR A 97 -11.38 -40.68 0.94
CA TYR A 97 -11.03 -40.97 -0.45
C TYR A 97 -12.12 -40.54 -1.41
N VAL A 98 -11.73 -40.30 -2.66
CA VAL A 98 -12.65 -40.17 -3.80
C VAL A 98 -12.38 -41.27 -4.82
N GLU A 99 -13.43 -41.82 -5.40
CA GLU A 99 -13.32 -42.72 -6.55
C GLU A 99 -12.84 -41.92 -7.76
N VAL A 100 -11.88 -42.46 -8.52
CA VAL A 100 -11.22 -41.77 -9.64
C VAL A 100 -11.19 -42.60 -10.91
N GLU A 101 -11.26 -41.92 -12.04
CA GLU A 101 -10.98 -42.46 -13.37
C GLU A 101 -9.59 -42.00 -13.86
N TYR A 102 -8.93 -42.83 -14.66
CA TYR A 102 -7.57 -42.54 -15.14
C TYR A 102 -7.58 -42.02 -16.57
N ILE A 103 -6.87 -40.91 -16.78
CA ILE A 103 -6.68 -40.28 -18.08
C ILE A 103 -5.31 -40.71 -18.62
N ASN A 104 -5.30 -41.45 -19.73
CA ASN A 104 -4.07 -41.95 -20.37
C ASN A 104 -3.82 -41.30 -21.75
N SER A 105 -4.85 -40.68 -22.34
CA SER A 105 -4.79 -40.10 -23.68
C SER A 105 -5.55 -38.78 -23.78
N ILE A 106 -5.30 -38.03 -24.87
CA ILE A 106 -6.07 -36.82 -25.18
C ILE A 106 -7.55 -37.13 -25.45
N ASP A 107 -7.87 -38.34 -25.92
CA ASP A 107 -9.24 -38.75 -26.18
C ASP A 107 -9.98 -39.07 -24.88
N ASP A 108 -9.29 -39.62 -23.87
CA ASP A 108 -9.85 -39.75 -22.52
C ASP A 108 -10.19 -38.36 -21.96
N LEU A 109 -9.25 -37.41 -22.05
CA LEU A 109 -9.43 -36.05 -21.54
C LEU A 109 -10.57 -35.30 -22.24
N LYS A 110 -10.76 -35.49 -23.55
CA LYS A 110 -11.86 -34.87 -24.31
C LYS A 110 -13.24 -35.39 -23.91
N ASN A 111 -13.33 -36.59 -23.32
CA ASN A 111 -14.58 -37.28 -23.03
C ASN A 111 -14.91 -37.34 -21.54
N ILE A 112 -14.25 -36.53 -20.70
CA ILE A 112 -14.51 -36.53 -19.26
C ILE A 112 -15.89 -35.95 -18.93
N ASP A 113 -16.57 -36.56 -17.98
CA ASP A 113 -17.73 -36.02 -17.26
C ASP A 113 -17.27 -35.00 -16.20
N PRO A 114 -17.68 -33.73 -16.27
CA PRO A 114 -17.29 -32.68 -15.33
C PRO A 114 -17.63 -32.95 -13.85
N ASN A 115 -18.53 -33.90 -13.55
CA ASN A 115 -18.95 -34.23 -12.18
C ASN A 115 -18.18 -35.39 -11.53
N LYS A 116 -17.19 -35.96 -12.24
CA LYS A 116 -16.36 -37.06 -11.75
C LYS A 116 -14.94 -36.61 -11.44
N ASN A 117 -14.19 -37.51 -10.82
CA ASN A 117 -12.81 -37.27 -10.40
C ASN A 117 -11.83 -38.02 -11.31
N TYR A 118 -10.69 -37.40 -11.60
CA TYR A 118 -9.73 -37.89 -12.55
C TYR A 118 -8.30 -37.82 -12.03
N VAL A 119 -7.49 -38.81 -12.41
CA VAL A 119 -6.05 -38.83 -12.22
C VAL A 119 -5.37 -38.89 -13.59
N LEU A 120 -4.41 -38.02 -13.81
CA LEU A 120 -3.58 -38.04 -15.01
C LEU A 120 -2.43 -39.04 -14.82
N ASN A 121 -2.26 -39.97 -15.77
CA ASN A 121 -1.21 -41.02 -15.68
C ASN A 121 0.07 -40.69 -16.45
N ASN A 122 0.02 -39.72 -17.36
CA ASN A 122 1.14 -39.33 -18.19
C ASN A 122 0.95 -37.92 -18.74
N ASP A 123 2.04 -37.33 -19.21
CA ASP A 123 2.00 -36.09 -19.99
C ASP A 123 1.12 -36.29 -21.24
N LEU A 124 0.35 -35.26 -21.59
CA LEU A 124 -0.47 -35.20 -22.79
C LEU A 124 -0.02 -34.06 -23.69
N ASP A 125 0.17 -34.34 -24.97
CA ASP A 125 0.47 -33.33 -25.98
C ASP A 125 -0.63 -33.33 -27.05
N PHE A 126 -1.36 -32.22 -27.13
CA PHE A 126 -2.41 -32.05 -28.12
C PHE A 126 -1.86 -31.81 -29.52
N ASN A 127 -0.58 -31.50 -29.71
CA ASN A 127 0.03 -31.25 -31.02
C ASN A 127 -0.77 -30.24 -31.88
N GLY A 128 -1.32 -29.19 -31.23
CA GLY A 128 -2.16 -28.18 -31.89
C GLY A 128 -3.61 -28.59 -32.12
N ASN A 129 -4.05 -29.75 -31.63
CA ASN A 129 -5.45 -30.16 -31.73
C ASN A 129 -6.36 -29.27 -30.86
N VAL A 130 -7.57 -29.04 -31.35
CA VAL A 130 -8.59 -28.28 -30.64
C VAL A 130 -9.19 -29.10 -29.51
N ILE A 131 -9.42 -28.45 -28.38
CA ILE A 131 -10.23 -28.94 -27.27
C ILE A 131 -11.36 -27.95 -26.98
N ASN A 132 -12.51 -28.43 -26.53
CA ASN A 132 -13.50 -27.57 -25.89
C ASN A 132 -13.15 -27.43 -24.41
N PRO A 133 -13.32 -26.24 -23.79
CA PRO A 133 -13.07 -26.08 -22.37
C PRO A 133 -13.85 -27.11 -21.54
N ILE A 134 -13.17 -27.74 -20.58
CA ILE A 134 -13.78 -28.71 -19.66
C ILE A 134 -14.68 -27.96 -18.68
N GLY A 135 -15.96 -28.31 -18.68
CA GLY A 135 -16.98 -27.67 -17.85
C GLY A 135 -17.37 -26.27 -18.34
N ASP A 136 -18.64 -25.92 -18.11
CA ASP A 136 -19.20 -24.61 -18.44
C ASP A 136 -20.04 -24.05 -17.28
N TYR A 137 -20.60 -22.85 -17.42
CA TYR A 137 -21.39 -22.24 -16.34
C TYR A 137 -22.65 -23.02 -15.94
N LYS A 138 -23.16 -23.93 -16.78
CA LYS A 138 -24.32 -24.78 -16.48
C LYS A 138 -23.89 -26.11 -15.86
N THR A 139 -22.77 -26.65 -16.34
CA THR A 139 -22.17 -27.90 -15.88
C THR A 139 -20.69 -27.66 -15.57
N PRO A 140 -20.36 -26.99 -14.46
CA PRO A 140 -18.98 -26.76 -14.07
C PRO A 140 -18.21 -28.05 -13.87
N PHE A 141 -16.88 -27.99 -14.02
CA PHE A 141 -16.03 -29.04 -13.45
C PHE A 141 -16.13 -28.97 -11.93
N SER A 142 -16.77 -29.97 -11.32
CA SER A 142 -17.10 -30.02 -9.89
C SER A 142 -16.36 -31.13 -9.13
N GLY A 143 -15.70 -32.04 -9.84
CA GLY A 143 -14.90 -33.11 -9.25
C GLY A 143 -13.48 -32.71 -8.85
N TYR A 144 -12.65 -33.71 -8.61
CA TYR A 144 -11.22 -33.58 -8.36
C TYR A 144 -10.42 -33.92 -9.61
N PHE A 145 -9.49 -33.06 -10.02
CA PHE A 145 -8.52 -33.32 -11.08
C PHE A 145 -7.12 -33.38 -10.47
N PHE A 146 -6.54 -34.57 -10.40
CA PHE A 146 -5.18 -34.80 -9.92
C PHE A 146 -4.23 -34.90 -11.12
N GLY A 147 -3.44 -33.85 -11.33
CA GLY A 147 -2.45 -33.79 -12.41
C GLY A 147 -1.21 -34.66 -12.14
N GLU A 148 -0.94 -35.03 -10.88
CA GLU A 148 0.25 -35.82 -10.48
C GLU A 148 1.58 -35.27 -11.02
N ASN A 149 1.68 -33.95 -11.15
CA ASN A 149 2.79 -33.20 -11.73
C ASN A 149 3.02 -33.44 -13.25
N HIS A 150 2.07 -34.06 -13.94
CA HIS A 150 2.11 -34.22 -15.39
C HIS A 150 1.78 -32.93 -16.14
N ASN A 151 2.24 -32.89 -17.39
CA ASN A 151 2.03 -31.77 -18.27
C ASN A 151 0.88 -32.02 -19.26
N ILE A 152 0.05 -31.01 -19.49
CA ILE A 152 -0.85 -30.93 -20.65
C ILE A 152 -0.36 -29.81 -21.56
N LYS A 153 -0.06 -30.13 -22.82
CA LYS A 153 0.64 -29.23 -23.74
C LYS A 153 -0.10 -29.00 -25.05
N ASN A 154 0.13 -27.83 -25.65
CA ASN A 154 -0.15 -27.51 -27.05
C ASN A 154 -1.62 -27.70 -27.49
N TYR A 155 -2.60 -27.52 -26.62
CA TYR A 155 -4.01 -27.52 -27.04
C TYR A 155 -4.38 -26.17 -27.66
N GLN A 156 -5.33 -26.20 -28.59
CA GLN A 156 -5.91 -24.99 -29.18
C GLN A 156 -7.33 -24.80 -28.70
N LEU A 157 -7.74 -23.54 -28.51
CA LEU A 157 -9.10 -23.17 -28.17
C LEU A 157 -9.68 -22.29 -29.28
N GLN A 158 -10.96 -22.50 -29.57
CA GLN A 158 -11.76 -21.50 -30.26
C GLN A 158 -12.37 -20.55 -29.24
N TYR A 159 -12.77 -19.35 -29.68
CA TYR A 159 -13.40 -18.39 -28.79
C TYR A 159 -14.67 -18.97 -28.14
N ASN A 160 -14.61 -19.11 -26.81
CA ASN A 160 -15.75 -19.21 -25.90
C ASN A 160 -15.74 -18.04 -24.90
N LYS A 161 -16.85 -17.81 -24.19
CA LYS A 161 -16.90 -16.84 -23.09
C LYS A 161 -15.89 -17.20 -21.97
N TYR A 162 -15.82 -18.48 -21.59
CA TYR A 162 -14.89 -18.97 -20.57
C TYR A 162 -13.86 -19.90 -21.22
N ASN A 163 -12.62 -19.43 -21.37
CA ASN A 163 -11.54 -20.14 -22.03
C ASN A 163 -10.40 -20.49 -21.09
N GLY A 164 -10.00 -21.74 -21.18
CA GLY A 164 -8.85 -22.39 -20.58
C GLY A 164 -8.95 -23.88 -20.87
N LEU A 165 -8.04 -24.67 -20.33
CA LEU A 165 -8.25 -26.12 -20.32
C LEU A 165 -9.59 -26.46 -19.67
N PHE A 166 -9.92 -25.76 -18.59
CA PHE A 166 -11.23 -25.76 -17.95
C PHE A 166 -11.98 -24.46 -18.25
N GLY A 167 -13.26 -24.55 -18.62
CA GLY A 167 -14.08 -23.35 -18.82
C GLY A 167 -14.49 -22.74 -17.50
N TYR A 168 -15.17 -23.53 -16.67
CA TYR A 168 -15.73 -23.09 -15.38
C TYR A 168 -15.51 -24.17 -14.31
N VAL A 169 -14.89 -23.79 -13.18
CA VAL A 169 -14.46 -24.72 -12.13
C VAL A 169 -15.14 -24.38 -10.80
N THR A 170 -15.83 -25.36 -10.22
CA THR A 170 -16.31 -25.35 -8.82
C THR A 170 -15.66 -26.44 -7.96
N GLY A 171 -15.01 -27.40 -8.61
CA GLY A 171 -14.27 -28.49 -7.99
C GLY A 171 -12.83 -28.11 -7.67
N LYS A 172 -11.94 -29.10 -7.74
CA LYS A 172 -10.56 -28.98 -7.30
C LYS A 172 -9.56 -29.44 -8.35
N ILE A 173 -8.48 -28.69 -8.54
CA ILE A 173 -7.39 -29.02 -9.46
C ILE A 173 -6.07 -29.01 -8.68
N TYR A 174 -5.36 -30.13 -8.72
CA TYR A 174 -4.11 -30.35 -8.01
C TYR A 174 -2.99 -30.71 -8.98
N ASP A 175 -1.78 -30.22 -8.70
CA ASP A 175 -0.53 -30.73 -9.27
C ASP A 175 -0.49 -30.76 -10.81
N LEU A 176 -1.07 -29.76 -11.48
CA LEU A 176 -1.17 -29.75 -12.95
C LEU A 176 -0.27 -28.69 -13.57
N SER A 177 0.46 -29.09 -14.62
CA SER A 177 1.28 -28.20 -15.44
C SER A 177 0.66 -28.02 -16.82
N VAL A 178 0.32 -26.78 -17.19
CA VAL A 178 -0.25 -26.46 -18.50
C VAL A 178 0.74 -25.61 -19.31
N ILE A 179 1.08 -26.06 -20.51
CA ILE A 179 2.04 -25.37 -21.40
C ILE A 179 1.42 -25.19 -22.79
N THR A 180 0.91 -24.00 -23.09
CA THR A 180 0.27 -23.74 -24.39
C THR A 180 0.20 -22.25 -24.72
N ASP A 181 -0.14 -21.97 -25.97
CA ASP A 181 -0.48 -20.63 -26.43
C ASP A 181 -1.98 -20.53 -26.76
N ILE A 182 -2.61 -19.42 -26.35
CA ILE A 182 -3.99 -19.06 -26.70
C ILE A 182 -3.97 -17.78 -27.53
N SER A 183 -4.60 -17.81 -28.70
CA SER A 183 -4.75 -16.62 -29.55
C SER A 183 -6.09 -16.62 -30.28
N TYR A 184 -6.92 -15.62 -30.03
CA TYR A 184 -8.19 -15.42 -30.76
C TYR A 184 -8.69 -13.97 -30.68
N VAL A 185 -9.74 -13.68 -31.46
CA VAL A 185 -10.50 -12.42 -31.38
C VAL A 185 -11.80 -12.66 -30.61
N ALA A 186 -12.05 -11.89 -29.55
CA ALA A 186 -13.28 -11.97 -28.78
C ALA A 186 -14.34 -11.02 -29.36
N ASP A 187 -15.61 -11.47 -29.36
CA ASP A 187 -16.76 -10.66 -29.82
C ASP A 187 -17.61 -10.10 -28.66
N ASN A 188 -17.32 -10.51 -27.42
CA ASN A 188 -18.02 -10.13 -26.19
C ASN A 188 -17.07 -10.31 -24.99
N SER A 189 -17.63 -10.28 -23.77
CA SER A 189 -16.89 -10.51 -22.54
C SER A 189 -16.21 -11.87 -22.57
N ASN A 190 -14.95 -11.90 -22.13
CA ASN A 190 -14.12 -13.09 -22.19
C ASN A 190 -13.34 -13.27 -20.89
N PHE A 191 -13.33 -14.51 -20.39
CA PHE A 191 -12.61 -14.94 -19.21
C PHE A 191 -11.58 -15.96 -19.65
N VAL A 192 -10.30 -15.66 -19.46
CA VAL A 192 -9.20 -16.37 -20.10
C VAL A 192 -8.12 -16.68 -19.08
N GLY A 193 -7.81 -17.96 -18.94
CA GLY A 193 -6.59 -18.43 -18.30
C GLY A 193 -6.09 -19.65 -19.05
N LEU A 194 -4.79 -19.95 -19.00
CA LEU A 194 -4.33 -21.22 -19.58
C LEU A 194 -4.99 -22.38 -18.82
N LEU A 195 -5.00 -22.35 -17.48
CA LEU A 195 -5.66 -23.40 -16.71
C LEU A 195 -7.18 -23.29 -16.76
N ALA A 196 -7.76 -22.16 -16.37
CA ALA A 196 -9.21 -22.00 -16.39
C ALA A 196 -9.69 -20.59 -16.75
N GLY A 197 -10.86 -20.52 -17.38
CA GLY A 197 -11.54 -19.25 -17.61
C GLY A 197 -12.08 -18.66 -16.30
N TYR A 198 -12.79 -19.47 -15.52
CA TYR A 198 -13.51 -19.01 -14.32
C TYR A 198 -13.38 -20.01 -13.16
N LEU A 199 -13.04 -19.52 -11.98
CA LEU A 199 -12.97 -20.29 -10.74
C LEU A 199 -14.03 -19.77 -9.77
N TYR A 200 -15.06 -20.57 -9.50
CA TYR A 200 -16.15 -20.22 -8.58
C TYR A 200 -16.18 -21.15 -7.38
N LYS A 201 -15.74 -20.68 -6.21
CA LYS A 201 -15.63 -21.49 -4.98
C LYS A 201 -14.78 -22.77 -5.11
N GLY A 202 -14.06 -22.92 -6.22
CA GLY A 202 -13.17 -24.03 -6.46
C GLY A 202 -11.79 -23.81 -5.85
N GLU A 203 -10.94 -24.83 -6.00
CA GLU A 203 -9.58 -24.84 -5.48
C GLU A 203 -8.58 -25.17 -6.60
N VAL A 204 -7.51 -24.39 -6.68
CA VAL A 204 -6.36 -24.71 -7.53
C VAL A 204 -5.11 -24.70 -6.66
N PHE A 205 -4.42 -25.83 -6.63
CA PHE A 205 -3.28 -26.02 -5.76
C PHE A 205 -2.09 -26.61 -6.52
N ASN A 206 -0.89 -26.12 -6.21
CA ASN A 206 0.37 -26.62 -6.74
C ASN A 206 0.40 -26.77 -8.28
N SER A 207 -0.18 -25.80 -8.98
CA SER A 207 -0.35 -25.85 -10.44
C SER A 207 0.38 -24.69 -11.13
N ARG A 208 0.79 -24.91 -12.38
CA ARG A 208 1.60 -23.94 -13.12
C ARG A 208 1.19 -23.78 -14.58
N CYS A 209 1.43 -22.58 -15.10
CA CYS A 209 1.18 -22.25 -16.50
C CYS A 209 2.40 -21.60 -17.16
N GLU A 210 2.63 -21.97 -18.42
CA GLU A 210 3.66 -21.40 -19.29
C GLU A 210 3.12 -21.22 -20.73
N GLY A 211 3.48 -20.11 -21.37
CA GLY A 211 3.15 -19.85 -22.77
C GLY A 211 2.71 -18.41 -23.02
N GLN A 212 1.84 -18.21 -24.00
CA GLN A 212 1.38 -16.89 -24.41
C GLN A 212 -0.15 -16.78 -24.52
N ILE A 213 -0.69 -15.63 -24.14
CA ILE A 213 -2.09 -15.26 -24.38
C ILE A 213 -2.13 -14.00 -25.25
N ILE A 214 -2.78 -14.08 -26.40
CA ILE A 214 -2.99 -12.95 -27.32
C ILE A 214 -4.49 -12.78 -27.58
N ILE A 215 -5.11 -11.79 -26.95
CA ILE A 215 -6.54 -11.52 -27.13
C ILE A 215 -6.76 -10.14 -27.74
N ASN A 216 -7.44 -10.09 -28.88
CA ASN A 216 -7.92 -8.84 -29.47
C ASN A 216 -9.45 -8.79 -29.37
N SER A 217 -10.04 -7.63 -29.10
CA SER A 217 -11.50 -7.45 -29.10
C SER A 217 -11.88 -6.10 -29.67
N SER A 218 -12.76 -6.11 -30.68
CA SER A 218 -13.42 -4.89 -31.16
C SER A 218 -14.82 -4.72 -30.54
N SER A 219 -15.15 -5.50 -29.50
CA SER A 219 -16.46 -5.46 -28.85
C SER A 219 -16.57 -4.29 -27.87
N GLU A 220 -17.60 -3.46 -28.05
CA GLU A 220 -17.89 -2.31 -27.19
C GLU A 220 -18.68 -2.66 -25.92
N ASN A 221 -19.24 -3.88 -25.82
CA ASN A 221 -20.20 -4.26 -24.77
C ASN A 221 -19.70 -5.36 -23.83
N GLY A 222 -18.48 -5.88 -24.04
CA GLY A 222 -17.87 -6.91 -23.21
C GLY A 222 -16.66 -6.41 -22.43
N GLN A 223 -16.22 -7.11 -21.40
CA GLN A 223 -14.96 -6.83 -20.68
C GLN A 223 -14.01 -8.02 -20.82
N SER A 224 -12.70 -7.77 -20.78
CA SER A 224 -11.69 -8.83 -20.84
C SER A 224 -11.11 -9.12 -19.46
N TYR A 225 -11.19 -10.38 -19.03
CA TYR A 225 -10.64 -10.91 -17.78
C TYR A 225 -9.58 -11.96 -18.13
N ILE A 226 -8.30 -11.63 -17.96
CA ILE A 226 -7.20 -12.46 -18.47
C ILE A 226 -6.16 -12.68 -17.37
N GLY A 227 -6.01 -13.92 -16.93
CA GLY A 227 -4.90 -14.34 -16.08
C GLY A 227 -3.97 -15.29 -16.81
N GLY A 228 -2.71 -15.37 -16.42
CA GLY A 228 -1.85 -16.46 -16.92
C GLY A 228 -2.36 -17.84 -16.51
N LEU A 229 -2.94 -17.96 -15.31
CA LEU A 229 -3.54 -19.18 -14.78
C LEU A 229 -5.07 -19.16 -14.90
N ILE A 230 -5.74 -18.14 -14.34
CA ILE A 230 -7.19 -18.05 -14.20
C ILE A 230 -7.72 -16.70 -14.70
N GLY A 231 -8.77 -16.68 -15.53
CA GLY A 231 -9.40 -15.42 -15.95
C GLY A 231 -10.01 -14.64 -14.77
N GLU A 232 -10.95 -15.26 -14.05
CA GLU A 232 -11.56 -14.68 -12.84
C GLU A 232 -11.62 -15.70 -11.70
N ASN A 233 -11.28 -15.24 -10.50
CA ASN A 233 -11.40 -15.97 -9.24
C ASN A 233 -12.52 -15.36 -8.37
N GLU A 234 -13.67 -16.05 -8.32
CA GLU A 234 -14.84 -15.68 -7.53
C GLU A 234 -15.01 -16.62 -6.34
N SER A 235 -14.65 -16.15 -5.15
CA SER A 235 -14.70 -16.89 -3.89
C SER A 235 -13.90 -18.21 -3.92
N GLY A 236 -12.97 -18.38 -4.87
CA GLY A 236 -12.09 -19.55 -4.98
C GLY A 236 -10.75 -19.36 -4.27
N ASN A 237 -10.01 -20.47 -4.14
CA ASN A 237 -8.73 -20.54 -3.45
C ASN A 237 -7.62 -21.01 -4.40
N ILE A 238 -6.64 -20.14 -4.64
CA ILE A 238 -5.45 -20.40 -5.45
C ILE A 238 -4.24 -20.41 -4.54
N ASN A 239 -3.51 -21.52 -4.49
CA ASN A 239 -2.41 -21.70 -3.55
C ASN A 239 -1.24 -22.46 -4.17
N ARG A 240 0.01 -22.02 -3.88
CA ARG A 240 1.23 -22.66 -4.40
C ARG A 240 1.24 -22.73 -5.94
N CYS A 241 0.74 -21.69 -6.61
CA CYS A 241 0.67 -21.66 -8.05
C CYS A 241 1.67 -20.69 -8.64
N TYR A 242 2.09 -20.93 -9.88
CA TYR A 242 2.96 -19.97 -10.57
C TYR A 242 2.77 -19.90 -12.08
N SER A 243 3.14 -18.74 -12.64
CA SER A 243 2.91 -18.43 -14.05
C SER A 243 4.14 -17.79 -14.70
N ASN A 244 4.53 -18.33 -15.85
CA ASN A 244 5.44 -17.71 -16.81
C ASN A 244 4.70 -17.53 -18.14
N VAL A 245 3.63 -16.73 -18.11
CA VAL A 245 2.77 -16.47 -19.25
C VAL A 245 2.91 -15.02 -19.68
N SER A 246 3.22 -14.80 -20.96
CA SER A 246 3.20 -13.45 -21.55
C SER A 246 1.82 -13.15 -22.12
N ILE A 247 1.30 -11.95 -21.85
CA ILE A 247 -0.07 -11.57 -22.19
C ILE A 247 -0.05 -10.31 -23.05
N SER A 248 -0.72 -10.34 -24.20
CA SER A 248 -0.98 -9.19 -25.04
C SER A 248 -2.49 -9.04 -25.22
N ASN A 249 -3.03 -7.88 -24.84
CA ASN A 249 -4.46 -7.61 -24.98
C ASN A 249 -4.71 -6.22 -25.56
N THR A 250 -5.47 -6.16 -26.66
CA THR A 250 -5.91 -4.89 -27.26
C THR A 250 -7.42 -4.92 -27.40
N ASN A 251 -8.12 -3.97 -26.78
CA ASN A 251 -9.57 -3.88 -26.87
C ASN A 251 -10.12 -2.46 -26.75
N ASP A 252 -11.40 -2.31 -27.07
CA ASP A 252 -12.15 -1.05 -26.91
C ASP A 252 -13.01 -1.06 -25.63
N ASN A 253 -12.62 -1.85 -24.63
CA ASN A 253 -13.35 -2.04 -23.39
C ASN A 253 -12.42 -2.17 -22.18
N SER A 254 -12.98 -2.32 -20.98
CA SER A 254 -12.15 -2.41 -19.78
C SER A 254 -11.49 -3.78 -19.67
N SER A 255 -10.20 -3.78 -19.34
CA SER A 255 -9.35 -4.98 -19.27
C SER A 255 -8.83 -5.23 -17.87
N TYR A 256 -9.04 -6.43 -17.35
CA TYR A 256 -8.51 -6.90 -16.08
C TYR A 256 -7.48 -7.99 -16.36
N VAL A 257 -6.20 -7.66 -16.25
CA VAL A 257 -5.12 -8.54 -16.67
C VAL A 257 -4.10 -8.75 -15.57
N GLY A 258 -3.89 -10.00 -15.19
CA GLY A 258 -2.89 -10.39 -14.20
C GLY A 258 -1.96 -11.49 -14.70
N GLY A 259 -0.72 -11.52 -14.22
CA GLY A 259 0.19 -12.62 -14.55
C GLY A 259 -0.29 -13.96 -14.03
N LEU A 260 -1.08 -13.98 -12.94
CA LEU A 260 -1.73 -15.18 -12.42
C LEU A 260 -3.24 -15.16 -12.65
N VAL A 261 -3.93 -14.09 -12.19
CA VAL A 261 -5.39 -13.98 -12.19
C VAL A 261 -5.83 -12.66 -12.80
N GLY A 262 -6.81 -12.63 -13.71
CA GLY A 262 -7.29 -11.35 -14.25
C GLY A 262 -8.01 -10.51 -13.19
N TYR A 263 -9.00 -11.11 -12.53
CA TYR A 263 -9.82 -10.49 -11.49
C TYR A 263 -9.93 -11.39 -10.26
N ASN A 264 -9.57 -10.86 -9.09
CA ASN A 264 -9.65 -11.55 -7.81
C ASN A 264 -10.70 -10.89 -6.92
N GLY A 265 -11.91 -11.42 -6.88
CA GLY A 265 -12.99 -10.87 -6.08
C GLY A 265 -14.29 -11.66 -6.21
N GLY A 266 -15.17 -11.55 -5.21
CA GLY A 266 -16.49 -12.17 -5.24
C GLY A 266 -17.55 -11.29 -4.59
N GLY A 267 -18.69 -11.89 -4.21
CA GLY A 267 -19.81 -11.15 -3.62
C GLY A 267 -19.50 -10.47 -2.27
N LYS A 268 -18.40 -10.84 -1.60
CA LYS A 268 -17.92 -10.18 -0.38
C LYS A 268 -16.40 -9.98 -0.42
N VAL A 269 -15.94 -8.98 0.33
CA VAL A 269 -14.53 -8.64 0.50
C VAL A 269 -13.76 -9.83 1.09
N PHE A 270 -12.55 -10.10 0.59
CA PHE A 270 -11.63 -11.16 1.02
C PHE A 270 -12.03 -12.62 0.75
N GLU A 271 -13.17 -12.88 0.09
CA GLU A 271 -13.60 -14.27 -0.18
C GLU A 271 -12.72 -14.98 -1.22
N SER A 272 -12.24 -14.26 -2.24
CA SER A 272 -11.32 -14.81 -3.24
C SER A 272 -9.89 -14.74 -2.73
N ILE A 273 -9.18 -15.88 -2.71
CA ILE A 273 -7.85 -15.98 -2.10
C ILE A 273 -6.81 -16.40 -3.14
N ILE A 274 -5.71 -15.64 -3.19
CA ILE A 274 -4.46 -16.02 -3.86
C ILE A 274 -3.36 -16.02 -2.81
N LYS A 275 -2.72 -17.16 -2.59
CA LYS A 275 -1.65 -17.29 -1.61
C LYS A 275 -0.45 -18.09 -2.09
N ASN A 276 0.72 -17.79 -1.52
CA ASN A 276 1.97 -18.52 -1.77
C ASN A 276 2.23 -18.74 -3.26
N SER A 277 2.03 -17.72 -4.08
CA SER A 277 2.04 -17.86 -5.54
C SER A 277 2.88 -16.77 -6.19
N TYR A 278 3.41 -17.03 -7.39
CA TYR A 278 4.27 -16.05 -8.07
C TYR A 278 4.11 -16.04 -9.59
N ALA A 279 4.40 -14.88 -10.19
CA ALA A 279 4.50 -14.73 -11.64
C ALA A 279 5.86 -14.16 -12.01
N TYR A 280 6.44 -14.59 -13.12
CA TYR A 280 7.82 -14.22 -13.41
C TYR A 280 8.19 -14.24 -14.89
N ASN A 281 9.26 -13.51 -15.23
CA ASN A 281 9.96 -13.55 -16.51
C ASN A 281 9.05 -13.43 -17.74
N SER A 282 7.99 -12.63 -17.64
CA SER A 282 7.00 -12.46 -18.70
C SER A 282 6.67 -10.99 -18.96
N THR A 283 6.03 -10.72 -20.09
CA THR A 283 5.55 -9.37 -20.43
C THR A 283 4.03 -9.36 -20.48
N ILE A 284 3.42 -8.39 -19.81
CA ILE A 284 1.99 -8.10 -19.89
C ILE A 284 1.83 -6.74 -20.55
N ASN A 285 1.20 -6.70 -21.72
CA ASN A 285 0.98 -5.49 -22.49
C ASN A 285 -0.51 -5.34 -22.84
N VAL A 286 -1.16 -4.35 -22.24
CA VAL A 286 -2.60 -4.14 -22.37
C VAL A 286 -2.88 -2.76 -22.91
N THR A 287 -3.76 -2.69 -23.91
CA THR A 287 -4.24 -1.43 -24.49
C THR A 287 -5.77 -1.43 -24.54
N SER A 288 -6.38 -0.48 -23.81
CA SER A 288 -7.81 -0.19 -23.83
C SER A 288 -8.06 1.15 -24.53
N ASN A 289 -8.58 1.13 -25.77
CA ASN A 289 -8.58 2.31 -26.65
C ASN A 289 -9.76 3.29 -26.43
N LYS A 290 -10.88 2.83 -25.86
CA LYS A 290 -12.09 3.64 -25.76
C LYS A 290 -11.97 4.66 -24.63
N GLU A 291 -12.49 5.86 -24.84
CA GLU A 291 -12.43 6.99 -23.90
C GLU A 291 -13.06 6.69 -22.53
N THR A 292 -13.88 5.65 -22.44
CA THR A 292 -14.54 5.18 -21.20
C THR A 292 -13.99 3.85 -20.68
N SER A 293 -12.86 3.38 -21.20
CA SER A 293 -12.32 2.05 -20.90
C SER A 293 -11.07 2.12 -20.03
N SER A 294 -11.09 1.34 -18.93
CA SER A 294 -9.95 1.23 -18.03
C SER A 294 -9.04 0.07 -18.40
N SER A 295 -7.73 0.27 -18.21
CA SER A 295 -6.75 -0.82 -18.27
C SER A 295 -6.25 -1.13 -16.85
N TYR A 296 -6.47 -2.34 -16.36
CA TYR A 296 -6.00 -2.82 -15.07
C TYR A 296 -4.95 -3.92 -15.27
N VAL A 297 -3.70 -3.65 -14.89
CA VAL A 297 -2.57 -4.56 -15.10
C VAL A 297 -1.85 -4.82 -13.78
N GLY A 298 -1.76 -6.10 -13.39
CA GLY A 298 -0.97 -6.53 -12.24
C GLY A 298 -0.06 -7.70 -12.56
N GLY A 299 1.06 -7.82 -11.84
CA GLY A 299 1.90 -9.00 -11.98
C GLY A 299 1.23 -10.27 -11.42
N ILE A 300 0.44 -10.16 -10.35
CA ILE A 300 -0.41 -11.25 -9.84
C ILE A 300 -1.86 -11.07 -10.30
N SER A 301 -2.48 -9.92 -10.00
CA SER A 301 -3.88 -9.65 -10.32
C SER A 301 -4.13 -8.29 -10.96
N GLY A 302 -4.93 -8.21 -12.04
CA GLY A 302 -5.34 -6.92 -12.60
C GLY A 302 -6.15 -6.11 -11.60
N TYR A 303 -7.12 -6.74 -10.95
CA TYR A 303 -8.01 -6.12 -9.96
C TYR A 303 -8.15 -7.00 -8.72
N ASN A 304 -8.12 -6.41 -7.54
CA ASN A 304 -8.23 -7.12 -6.28
C ASN A 304 -9.31 -6.53 -5.36
N PHE A 305 -10.35 -7.32 -5.11
CA PHE A 305 -11.34 -7.15 -4.04
C PHE A 305 -11.25 -8.30 -3.01
N GLY A 306 -10.43 -9.32 -3.30
CA GLY A 306 -10.12 -10.44 -2.43
C GLY A 306 -8.83 -10.26 -1.63
N THR A 307 -8.17 -11.38 -1.34
CA THR A 307 -6.92 -11.49 -0.58
C THR A 307 -5.80 -11.93 -1.52
N ILE A 308 -4.69 -11.19 -1.50
CA ILE A 308 -3.39 -11.59 -2.06
C ILE A 308 -2.39 -11.63 -0.91
N GLU A 309 -1.88 -12.82 -0.59
CA GLU A 309 -0.99 -13.01 0.54
C GLU A 309 0.25 -13.81 0.13
N LYS A 310 1.45 -13.41 0.59
CA LYS A 310 2.69 -14.17 0.34
C LYS A 310 2.92 -14.44 -1.14
N CYS A 311 2.64 -13.45 -1.97
CA CYS A 311 2.81 -13.53 -3.40
C CYS A 311 3.95 -12.64 -3.87
N PHE A 312 4.66 -13.04 -4.91
CA PHE A 312 5.73 -12.21 -5.44
C PHE A 312 5.86 -12.25 -6.95
N THR A 313 6.48 -11.21 -7.50
CA THR A 313 6.78 -11.14 -8.94
C THR A 313 8.21 -10.72 -9.17
N PHE A 314 8.82 -11.25 -10.23
CA PHE A 314 10.19 -10.91 -10.58
C PHE A 314 10.46 -10.98 -12.07
N ASP A 315 11.34 -10.10 -12.55
CA ASP A 315 11.75 -10.01 -13.96
C ASP A 315 10.57 -9.86 -14.95
N MET A 316 9.43 -9.30 -14.52
CA MET A 316 8.30 -9.01 -15.41
C MET A 316 8.35 -7.59 -15.96
N ASN A 317 7.74 -7.39 -17.14
CA ASN A 317 7.47 -6.05 -17.70
C ASN A 317 5.96 -5.85 -17.82
N LEU A 318 5.41 -4.91 -17.05
CA LEU A 318 3.97 -4.66 -16.95
C LEU A 318 3.64 -3.32 -17.60
N ILE A 319 2.78 -3.35 -18.62
CA ILE A 319 2.43 -2.18 -19.43
C ILE A 319 0.91 -2.04 -19.50
N SER A 320 0.39 -0.96 -18.93
CA SER A 320 -1.02 -0.57 -19.02
C SER A 320 -1.16 0.66 -19.90
N LYS A 321 -2.00 0.59 -20.92
CA LYS A 321 -2.31 1.70 -21.82
C LYS A 321 -3.80 1.98 -21.89
N THR A 322 -4.18 3.25 -21.74
CA THR A 322 -5.54 3.77 -21.96
C THR A 322 -5.51 4.99 -22.88
N SER A 323 -6.66 5.40 -23.42
CA SER A 323 -6.84 6.72 -24.00
C SER A 323 -7.15 7.75 -22.90
N GLU A 324 -8.42 7.96 -22.58
CA GLU A 324 -8.90 9.10 -21.77
C GLU A 324 -9.41 8.76 -20.35
N TYR A 325 -9.54 7.47 -20.00
CA TYR A 325 -10.13 7.08 -18.71
C TYR A 325 -9.08 6.78 -17.64
N TYR A 326 -8.89 5.51 -17.27
CA TYR A 326 -7.97 5.12 -16.21
C TYR A 326 -7.01 4.03 -16.66
N ALA A 327 -5.73 4.21 -16.36
CA ALA A 327 -4.71 3.17 -16.47
C ALA A 327 -4.15 2.86 -15.08
N PHE A 328 -4.22 1.59 -14.69
CA PHE A 328 -3.72 1.06 -13.42
C PHE A 328 -2.65 0.03 -13.71
N CYS A 329 -1.45 0.19 -13.14
CA CYS A 329 -0.37 -0.78 -13.31
C CYS A 329 0.41 -0.97 -12.01
N GLY A 330 0.42 -2.18 -11.46
CA GLY A 330 1.20 -2.48 -10.27
C GLY A 330 1.94 -3.81 -10.32
N GLY A 331 3.07 -3.89 -9.64
CA GLY A 331 3.90 -5.10 -9.66
C GLY A 331 3.24 -6.35 -9.09
N ILE A 332 2.33 -6.20 -8.11
CA ILE A 332 1.44 -7.25 -7.61
C ILE A 332 0.03 -7.07 -8.16
N CYS A 333 -0.55 -5.89 -8.00
CA CYS A 333 -1.94 -5.61 -8.38
C CYS A 333 -2.12 -4.32 -9.17
N GLY A 334 -2.97 -4.30 -10.21
CA GLY A 334 -3.31 -3.05 -10.88
C GLY A 334 -4.08 -2.11 -9.95
N ASP A 335 -5.26 -2.54 -9.49
CA ASP A 335 -6.12 -1.79 -8.57
C ASP A 335 -6.51 -2.67 -7.37
N ASN A 336 -5.99 -2.33 -6.18
CA ASN A 336 -6.43 -2.92 -4.93
C ASN A 336 -7.66 -2.16 -4.42
N ASN A 337 -8.83 -2.57 -4.90
CA ASN A 337 -10.08 -1.89 -4.62
C ASN A 337 -10.82 -2.63 -3.52
N GLY A 338 -10.63 -2.22 -2.27
CA GLY A 338 -11.25 -2.87 -1.13
C GLY A 338 -10.60 -4.20 -0.70
N GLY A 339 -9.68 -4.77 -1.49
CA GLY A 339 -8.96 -6.00 -1.17
C GLY A 339 -7.83 -5.83 -0.14
N LEU A 340 -7.20 -6.97 0.20
CA LEU A 340 -6.05 -7.09 1.09
C LEU A 340 -4.84 -7.56 0.30
N ILE A 341 -3.71 -6.85 0.44
CA ILE A 341 -2.40 -7.31 -0.05
C ILE A 341 -1.44 -7.40 1.14
N LYS A 342 -0.87 -8.58 1.37
CA LYS A 342 -0.03 -8.81 2.55
C LYS A 342 1.20 -9.64 2.25
N ASP A 343 2.30 -9.35 2.94
CA ASP A 343 3.51 -10.17 2.93
C ASP A 343 4.03 -10.42 1.50
N SER A 344 3.95 -9.42 0.63
CA SER A 344 4.14 -9.59 -0.83
C SER A 344 5.26 -8.71 -1.38
N PHE A 345 5.92 -9.17 -2.45
CA PHE A 345 7.12 -8.51 -2.99
C PHE A 345 7.13 -8.44 -4.52
N SER A 346 7.59 -7.35 -5.09
CA SER A 346 7.75 -7.24 -6.56
C SER A 346 9.07 -6.61 -6.94
N SER A 347 9.78 -7.26 -7.88
CA SER A 347 10.89 -6.67 -8.63
C SER A 347 10.55 -6.40 -10.10
N SER A 348 9.26 -6.35 -10.43
CA SER A 348 8.76 -6.13 -11.79
C SER A 348 8.85 -4.66 -12.22
N ASN A 349 9.10 -4.44 -13.52
CA ASN A 349 9.05 -3.11 -14.12
C ASN A 349 7.61 -2.73 -14.45
N VAL A 350 7.25 -1.47 -14.18
CA VAL A 350 5.90 -0.93 -14.34
C VAL A 350 5.93 0.26 -15.29
N LYS A 351 5.05 0.23 -16.28
CA LYS A 351 4.82 1.34 -17.21
C LYS A 351 3.34 1.61 -17.40
N VAL A 352 2.96 2.88 -17.32
CA VAL A 352 1.63 3.36 -17.70
C VAL A 352 1.74 4.30 -18.90
N ILE A 353 0.77 4.21 -19.81
CA ILE A 353 0.68 5.04 -21.00
C ILE A 353 -0.75 5.59 -21.08
N SER A 354 -0.89 6.89 -21.25
CA SER A 354 -2.22 7.50 -21.42
C SER A 354 -2.20 8.63 -22.44
N ASP A 355 -3.34 8.86 -23.09
CA ASP A 355 -3.53 9.99 -23.99
C ASP A 355 -3.93 11.24 -23.18
N SER A 356 -4.95 11.13 -22.33
CA SER A 356 -5.46 12.20 -21.46
C SER A 356 -6.11 11.69 -20.16
N GLY A 357 -6.02 10.39 -19.90
CA GLY A 357 -6.60 9.72 -18.74
C GLY A 357 -5.72 9.77 -17.49
N THR A 358 -6.37 9.54 -16.35
CA THR A 358 -5.68 9.47 -15.06
C THR A 358 -4.92 8.16 -14.93
N THR A 359 -3.68 8.22 -14.48
CA THR A 359 -2.81 7.05 -14.35
C THR A 359 -2.44 6.77 -12.91
N PHE A 360 -2.34 5.48 -12.59
CA PHE A 360 -2.04 4.95 -11.28
C PHE A 360 -0.97 3.88 -11.41
N ARG A 361 0.16 4.03 -10.72
CA ARG A 361 1.29 3.12 -10.83
C ARG A 361 1.99 2.87 -9.50
N GLY A 362 2.58 1.70 -9.32
CA GLY A 362 3.41 1.42 -8.15
C GLY A 362 4.03 0.03 -8.17
N LEU A 363 5.03 -0.20 -7.32
CA LEU A 363 5.73 -1.49 -7.32
C LEU A 363 4.90 -2.63 -6.70
N ILE A 364 3.96 -2.32 -5.80
CA ILE A 364 3.01 -3.32 -5.30
C ILE A 364 1.65 -3.14 -5.98
N MET A 365 1.06 -1.95 -5.85
CA MET A 365 -0.23 -1.64 -6.46
C MET A 365 -0.19 -0.37 -7.27
N GLY A 366 -0.98 -0.30 -8.35
CA GLY A 366 -1.18 0.93 -9.10
C GLY A 366 -2.01 1.94 -8.30
N ARG A 367 -3.15 1.48 -7.77
CA ARG A 367 -3.99 2.22 -6.83
C ARG A 367 -4.35 1.35 -5.63
N ASN A 368 -4.44 1.97 -4.46
CA ASN A 368 -5.09 1.41 -3.29
C ASN A 368 -6.37 2.20 -2.99
N PHE A 369 -7.52 1.53 -2.91
CA PHE A 369 -8.79 2.16 -2.58
C PHE A 369 -9.40 1.52 -1.34
N VAL A 370 -9.61 2.35 -0.31
CA VAL A 370 -10.23 1.98 0.96
C VAL A 370 -11.72 2.29 0.91
N SER A 371 -12.58 1.30 1.19
CA SER A 371 -14.02 1.52 1.28
C SER A 371 -14.38 2.18 2.60
N THR A 372 -15.07 3.30 2.55
CA THR A 372 -15.65 3.98 3.74
C THR A 372 -16.72 3.16 4.46
N LYS A 373 -17.21 2.07 3.84
CA LYS A 373 -18.29 1.23 4.37
C LYS A 373 -17.79 -0.07 5.00
N THR A 374 -16.57 -0.51 4.68
CA THR A 374 -16.08 -1.83 5.07
C THR A 374 -14.76 -1.71 5.84
N PRO A 375 -14.74 -2.04 7.15
CA PRO A 375 -13.51 -2.05 7.93
C PRO A 375 -12.44 -2.94 7.29
N LEU A 376 -11.18 -2.49 7.30
CA LEU A 376 -10.01 -3.17 6.73
C LEU A 376 -9.98 -3.32 5.20
N SER A 377 -10.98 -2.83 4.48
CA SER A 377 -10.95 -2.85 3.01
C SER A 377 -9.84 -1.93 2.46
N GLY A 378 -9.20 -2.33 1.36
CA GLY A 378 -8.13 -1.53 0.75
C GLY A 378 -6.90 -1.45 1.63
N THR A 379 -6.60 -2.55 2.33
CA THR A 379 -5.42 -2.61 3.20
C THR A 379 -4.26 -3.25 2.48
N TYR A 380 -3.07 -2.74 2.76
CA TYR A 380 -1.85 -3.45 2.45
C TYR A 380 -0.89 -3.36 3.63
N SER A 381 -0.10 -4.41 3.84
CA SER A 381 0.85 -4.46 4.94
C SER A 381 2.03 -5.36 4.61
N ASN A 382 3.21 -4.98 5.12
CA ASN A 382 4.43 -5.77 4.95
C ASN A 382 4.71 -6.12 3.47
N CYS A 383 4.60 -5.14 2.59
CA CYS A 383 4.82 -5.31 1.16
C CYS A 383 6.00 -4.43 0.69
N TYR A 384 6.84 -4.98 -0.18
CA TYR A 384 8.08 -4.33 -0.60
C TYR A 384 8.25 -4.32 -2.12
N GLY A 385 8.56 -3.15 -2.68
CA GLY A 385 9.07 -3.05 -4.04
C GLY A 385 10.59 -3.20 -4.06
N TYR A 386 11.16 -3.73 -5.13
CA TYR A 386 12.61 -3.68 -5.34
C TYR A 386 13.03 -2.29 -5.84
N GLU A 387 14.03 -1.68 -5.22
CA GLU A 387 14.48 -0.33 -5.61
C GLU A 387 15.05 -0.28 -7.04
N GLY A 388 15.60 -1.38 -7.54
CA GLY A 388 16.15 -1.49 -8.90
C GLY A 388 15.08 -1.60 -10.00
N SER A 389 13.81 -1.70 -9.65
CA SER A 389 12.71 -1.78 -10.60
C SER A 389 12.38 -0.43 -11.23
N LYS A 390 12.06 -0.44 -12.53
CA LYS A 390 11.71 0.78 -13.26
C LYS A 390 10.21 1.05 -13.17
N ILE A 391 9.86 2.25 -12.73
CA ILE A 391 8.51 2.80 -12.78
C ILE A 391 8.52 3.95 -13.77
N SER A 392 7.61 3.94 -14.74
CA SER A 392 7.55 5.02 -15.73
C SER A 392 6.13 5.33 -16.16
N TYR A 393 5.92 6.57 -16.60
CA TYR A 393 4.73 6.96 -17.33
C TYR A 393 5.13 7.65 -18.63
N SER A 394 4.26 7.61 -19.63
CA SER A 394 4.42 8.39 -20.85
C SER A 394 3.08 8.82 -21.39
N LEU A 395 2.98 10.06 -21.86
CA LEU A 395 1.84 10.52 -22.61
C LEU A 395 1.99 10.17 -24.10
N SER A 396 0.91 9.73 -24.73
CA SER A 396 0.90 9.58 -26.19
C SER A 396 0.73 10.93 -26.91
N ASN A 397 0.06 11.89 -26.25
CA ASN A 397 -0.12 13.27 -26.71
C ASN A 397 0.38 14.24 -25.62
N LYS A 398 1.32 15.14 -25.96
CA LYS A 398 1.95 16.06 -25.00
C LYS A 398 1.09 17.27 -24.62
N GLU A 399 -0.01 17.53 -25.33
CA GLU A 399 -0.87 18.70 -25.09
C GLU A 399 -1.93 18.48 -23.97
N SER A 400 -2.06 17.27 -23.43
CA SER A 400 -3.11 16.85 -22.48
C SER A 400 -2.72 16.87 -20.98
N LEU A 401 -1.52 17.36 -20.65
CA LEU A 401 -0.96 17.40 -19.29
C LEU A 401 -1.91 18.08 -18.28
N LEU A 402 -2.67 19.09 -18.71
CA LEU A 402 -3.47 19.94 -17.83
C LEU A 402 -4.82 19.34 -17.37
N THR A 403 -5.20 18.14 -17.83
CA THR A 403 -6.51 17.55 -17.51
C THR A 403 -6.47 16.22 -16.77
N SER A 404 -5.29 15.63 -16.55
CA SER A 404 -5.15 14.28 -15.97
C SER A 404 -4.31 14.26 -14.69
N ARG A 405 -4.55 13.26 -13.82
CA ARG A 405 -3.76 13.04 -12.60
C ARG A 405 -2.84 11.84 -12.81
N HIS A 406 -1.62 11.90 -12.28
CA HIS A 406 -0.64 10.82 -12.41
C HIS A 406 -0.09 10.43 -11.03
N TYR A 407 -0.69 9.40 -10.46
CA TYR A 407 -0.38 8.94 -9.11
C TYR A 407 0.65 7.83 -9.11
N GLN A 408 1.59 7.92 -8.17
CA GLN A 408 2.46 6.82 -7.81
C GLN A 408 2.18 6.41 -6.36
N THR A 409 1.88 5.14 -6.14
CA THR A 409 1.77 4.60 -4.77
C THR A 409 3.18 4.39 -4.22
N VAL A 410 3.46 5.01 -3.08
CA VAL A 410 4.71 4.83 -2.35
C VAL A 410 4.60 3.62 -1.43
N VAL A 411 5.61 2.76 -1.48
CA VAL A 411 5.74 1.54 -0.67
C VAL A 411 7.17 1.45 -0.16
N PRO A 412 7.42 0.73 0.95
CA PRO A 412 8.78 0.38 1.35
C PRO A 412 9.56 -0.25 0.19
N LEU A 413 10.80 0.20 0.00
CA LEU A 413 11.71 -0.33 -1.00
C LEU A 413 12.72 -1.25 -0.32
N ALA A 414 12.99 -2.40 -0.93
CA ALA A 414 14.06 -3.30 -0.55
C ALA A 414 15.24 -3.12 -1.51
N SER A 415 16.44 -3.05 -0.93
CA SER A 415 17.70 -2.98 -1.66
C SER A 415 18.17 -4.33 -2.18
N TYR A 416 19.16 -4.32 -3.08
CA TYR A 416 19.81 -5.56 -3.52
C TYR A 416 20.43 -6.34 -2.34
N GLU A 417 21.04 -5.63 -1.39
CA GLU A 417 21.65 -6.25 -0.20
C GLU A 417 20.62 -6.95 0.70
N GLU A 418 19.40 -6.42 0.77
CA GLU A 418 18.31 -7.06 1.51
C GLU A 418 17.78 -8.28 0.78
N ILE A 419 17.39 -8.13 -0.50
CA ILE A 419 16.74 -9.22 -1.23
C ILE A 419 17.71 -10.36 -1.58
N SER A 420 19.03 -10.14 -1.56
CA SER A 420 20.02 -11.21 -1.72
C SER A 420 20.13 -12.13 -0.51
N LYS A 421 19.55 -11.77 0.65
CA LYS A 421 19.60 -12.57 1.87
C LYS A 421 18.31 -13.37 2.06
N LYS A 422 18.42 -14.66 2.35
CA LYS A 422 17.25 -15.52 2.65
C LYS A 422 16.37 -14.97 3.79
N ASP A 423 16.98 -14.27 4.75
CA ASP A 423 16.32 -13.75 5.94
C ASP A 423 15.26 -12.71 5.58
N PHE A 424 15.44 -11.95 4.49
CA PHE A 424 14.43 -11.04 3.99
C PHE A 424 13.13 -11.79 3.63
N PHE A 425 13.24 -12.88 2.87
CA PHE A 425 12.05 -13.64 2.47
C PHE A 425 11.43 -14.45 3.62
N ILE A 426 12.25 -15.04 4.50
CA ILE A 426 11.77 -15.89 5.59
C ILE A 426 11.25 -15.05 6.77
N ASN A 427 12.02 -14.09 7.26
CA ASN A 427 11.69 -13.37 8.50
C ASN A 427 10.90 -12.09 8.20
N THR A 428 11.28 -11.32 7.18
CA THR A 428 10.55 -10.09 6.83
C THR A 428 9.22 -10.44 6.16
N LEU A 429 9.21 -11.28 5.12
CA LEU A 429 8.01 -11.61 4.35
C LEU A 429 7.31 -12.91 4.76
N SER A 430 7.82 -13.67 5.74
CA SER A 430 7.16 -14.89 6.23
C SER A 430 6.87 -15.94 5.13
N LEU A 431 7.75 -16.06 4.12
CA LEU A 431 7.61 -16.98 2.98
C LEU A 431 8.05 -18.42 3.28
N ASN A 432 7.59 -18.97 4.42
CA ASN A 432 8.01 -20.29 4.92
C ASN A 432 7.57 -21.47 4.04
N GLU A 433 6.58 -21.25 3.16
CA GLU A 433 6.06 -22.24 2.21
C GLU A 433 6.96 -22.46 0.99
N PHE A 434 7.98 -21.60 0.81
CA PHE A 434 8.87 -21.61 -0.33
C PHE A 434 10.25 -22.16 0.05
N LEU A 435 10.92 -22.74 -0.94
CA LEU A 435 12.36 -22.98 -0.85
C LEU A 435 13.07 -21.64 -1.05
N VAL A 436 13.94 -21.27 -0.10
CA VAL A 436 14.68 -20.00 -0.08
C VAL A 436 16.16 -20.26 0.15
N LYS A 437 17.02 -19.52 -0.55
CA LYS A 437 18.47 -19.47 -0.33
C LYS A 437 19.04 -18.13 -0.77
N ASP A 438 20.20 -17.76 -0.23
CA ASP A 438 20.87 -16.50 -0.54
C ASP A 438 21.16 -16.37 -2.05
N ASP A 439 21.04 -15.16 -2.58
CA ASP A 439 21.20 -14.73 -3.97
C ASP A 439 20.10 -15.16 -4.97
N TYR A 440 19.03 -15.84 -4.51
CA TYR A 440 17.96 -16.32 -5.39
C TYR A 440 16.57 -15.91 -4.90
N TYR A 441 15.67 -15.70 -5.86
CA TYR A 441 14.25 -15.56 -5.54
C TYR A 441 13.69 -16.86 -4.94
N PRO A 442 12.68 -16.78 -4.06
CA PRO A 442 11.98 -17.95 -3.53
C PRO A 442 11.40 -18.82 -4.66
N SER A 443 11.27 -20.12 -4.42
CA SER A 443 10.72 -21.06 -5.40
C SER A 443 9.84 -22.12 -4.75
N LEU A 444 8.81 -22.55 -5.47
CA LEU A 444 7.98 -23.70 -5.09
C LEU A 444 8.55 -25.03 -5.58
N GLY A 445 9.53 -25.00 -6.50
CA GLY A 445 10.20 -26.17 -7.04
C GLY A 445 11.71 -26.13 -6.82
N SER A 446 12.42 -27.16 -7.27
CA SER A 446 13.88 -27.25 -7.13
C SER A 446 14.67 -26.26 -8.01
N SER A 447 13.99 -25.57 -8.93
CA SER A 447 14.58 -24.58 -9.84
C SER A 447 14.56 -23.19 -9.21
N PHE A 448 15.69 -22.48 -9.25
CA PHE A 448 15.84 -21.15 -8.68
C PHE A 448 16.29 -20.13 -9.72
N PHE A 449 15.82 -18.89 -9.57
CA PHE A 449 16.22 -17.75 -10.39
C PHE A 449 17.13 -16.82 -9.60
N LYS A 450 18.30 -16.53 -10.17
CA LYS A 450 19.28 -15.67 -9.52
C LYS A 450 18.81 -14.22 -9.54
N ILE A 451 18.93 -13.53 -8.42
CA ILE A 451 18.64 -12.10 -8.32
C ILE A 451 19.76 -11.34 -9.04
N LYS A 452 19.37 -10.40 -9.90
CA LYS A 452 20.32 -9.55 -10.63
C LYS A 452 20.70 -8.38 -9.74
N ASP A 453 22.01 -8.14 -9.64
CA ASP A 453 22.55 -6.94 -9.03
C ASP A 453 22.29 -5.75 -9.97
N VAL A 454 21.59 -4.74 -9.45
CA VAL A 454 21.30 -3.48 -10.14
C VAL A 454 21.94 -2.38 -9.32
N ASP A 455 23.18 -2.02 -9.68
CA ASP A 455 23.93 -0.93 -9.06
C ASP A 455 23.82 0.35 -9.92
N ASP A 456 22.58 0.71 -10.28
CA ASP A 456 22.31 1.91 -11.06
C ASP A 456 22.51 3.16 -10.19
N LEU A 457 23.21 4.17 -10.72
CA LEU A 457 23.35 5.44 -10.02
C LEU A 457 21.98 6.14 -9.88
N GLY A 458 21.71 6.66 -8.68
CA GLY A 458 20.48 7.34 -8.29
C GLY A 458 19.39 6.41 -7.75
N LEU A 459 19.76 5.20 -7.32
CA LEU A 459 18.94 4.37 -6.43
C LEU A 459 19.02 4.92 -4.99
N PRO A 460 18.03 4.63 -4.12
CA PRO A 460 18.12 4.97 -2.70
C PRO A 460 19.37 4.42 -2.00
N SER A 461 19.80 3.18 -2.34
CA SER A 461 21.04 2.58 -1.85
C SER A 461 22.33 3.12 -2.49
N ASN A 462 22.23 3.67 -3.71
CA ASN A 462 23.34 4.28 -4.45
C ASN A 462 22.95 5.67 -5.01
N PRO A 463 22.75 6.68 -4.13
CA PRO A 463 22.23 7.99 -4.54
C PRO A 463 23.26 8.83 -5.29
N ILE A 464 22.79 9.70 -6.18
CA ILE A 464 23.64 10.69 -6.87
C ILE A 464 24.10 11.75 -5.88
N GLU A 465 25.40 12.04 -5.85
CA GLU A 465 25.95 13.09 -4.99
C GLU A 465 25.73 14.48 -5.60
N ILE A 466 25.13 15.39 -4.82
CA ILE A 466 25.01 16.81 -5.16
C ILE A 466 26.11 17.58 -4.44
N LYS A 467 27.03 18.16 -5.21
CA LYS A 467 28.22 18.89 -4.69
C LYS A 467 28.15 20.38 -4.98
N SER A 468 27.29 20.79 -5.90
CA SER A 468 27.18 22.16 -6.40
C SER A 468 25.74 22.52 -6.75
N ILE A 469 25.51 23.83 -6.92
CA ILE A 469 24.22 24.36 -7.40
C ILE A 469 23.88 23.81 -8.79
N THR A 470 24.89 23.60 -9.65
CA THR A 470 24.69 23.03 -10.99
C THR A 470 24.17 21.59 -10.91
N ASP A 471 24.63 20.79 -9.95
CA ASP A 471 24.10 19.43 -9.76
C ASP A 471 22.64 19.48 -9.33
N LEU A 472 22.29 20.36 -8.39
CA LEU A 472 20.92 20.55 -7.91
C LEU A 472 19.96 21.02 -9.02
N MET A 473 20.43 21.89 -9.92
CA MET A 473 19.63 22.39 -11.05
C MET A 473 19.40 21.35 -12.16
N ASN A 474 20.12 20.22 -12.15
CA ASN A 474 20.05 19.19 -13.20
C ASN A 474 19.52 17.84 -12.69
N ILE A 475 18.77 17.84 -11.59
CA ILE A 475 18.22 16.60 -11.05
C ILE A 475 17.11 16.03 -11.95
N ASP A 476 17.18 14.73 -12.21
CA ASP A 476 16.08 13.89 -12.67
C ASP A 476 15.15 13.58 -11.49
N THR A 477 13.85 13.87 -11.65
CA THR A 477 12.84 13.70 -10.61
C THR A 477 12.57 12.25 -10.22
N ASN A 478 13.02 11.26 -10.99
CA ASN A 478 12.87 9.83 -10.68
C ASN A 478 14.11 9.22 -10.00
N LYS A 479 15.11 10.04 -9.68
CA LYS A 479 16.38 9.58 -9.10
C LYS A 479 16.55 10.08 -7.66
N SER A 480 17.32 9.32 -6.90
CA SER A 480 17.67 9.63 -5.51
C SER A 480 18.99 10.37 -5.43
N TYR A 481 19.08 11.32 -4.50
CA TYR A 481 20.21 12.21 -4.34
C TYR A 481 20.63 12.33 -2.87
N ILE A 482 21.91 12.66 -2.67
CA ILE A 482 22.47 12.99 -1.37
C ILE A 482 23.31 14.28 -1.46
N LEU A 483 23.04 15.25 -0.60
CA LEU A 483 23.87 16.46 -0.49
C LEU A 483 25.23 16.14 0.14
N LYS A 484 26.27 16.79 -0.36
CA LYS A 484 27.63 16.72 0.23
C LYS A 484 28.11 18.02 0.86
N ASN A 485 27.44 19.12 0.57
CA ASN A 485 27.77 20.45 1.10
C ASN A 485 26.49 21.29 1.19
N ASP A 486 26.55 22.34 2.01
CA ASP A 486 25.56 23.40 1.98
C ASP A 486 25.59 24.12 0.61
N LEU A 487 24.41 24.54 0.14
CA LEU A 487 24.22 25.23 -1.13
C LEU A 487 23.52 26.58 -0.92
N ASP A 488 23.96 27.60 -1.66
CA ASP A 488 23.38 28.94 -1.60
C ASP A 488 22.98 29.43 -3.00
N LEU A 489 21.68 29.33 -3.28
CA LEU A 489 21.04 29.71 -4.53
C LEU A 489 20.52 31.15 -4.53
N ARG A 490 20.78 31.93 -3.46
CA ARG A 490 20.29 33.31 -3.38
C ARG A 490 20.80 34.16 -4.55
N GLY A 491 19.91 35.00 -5.08
CA GLY A 491 20.15 35.78 -6.29
C GLY A 491 20.32 34.98 -7.59
N LYS A 492 20.03 33.66 -7.61
CA LYS A 492 19.96 32.85 -8.83
C LYS A 492 18.51 32.71 -9.29
N ASP A 493 18.30 32.59 -10.60
CA ASP A 493 17.01 32.18 -11.13
C ASP A 493 16.80 30.69 -10.75
N PHE A 494 15.81 30.45 -9.89
CA PHE A 494 15.47 29.12 -9.37
C PHE A 494 14.01 28.80 -9.71
N ILE A 495 13.77 27.56 -10.14
CA ILE A 495 12.43 27.01 -10.34
C ILE A 495 12.31 25.83 -9.39
N SER A 496 11.18 25.77 -8.69
CA SER A 496 10.84 24.71 -7.76
C SER A 496 11.02 23.32 -8.39
N ILE A 497 11.57 22.40 -7.61
CA ILE A 497 11.82 21.03 -8.04
C ILE A 497 10.50 20.28 -8.12
N GLY A 498 10.22 19.70 -9.29
CA GLY A 498 8.99 18.95 -9.52
C GLY A 498 7.78 19.86 -9.78
N THR A 499 6.88 19.37 -10.61
CA THR A 499 5.61 20.02 -10.95
C THR A 499 4.48 19.00 -10.80
N TYR A 500 3.22 19.46 -10.86
CA TYR A 500 2.07 18.56 -10.89
C TYR A 500 2.19 17.47 -11.98
N ASP A 501 2.72 17.85 -13.15
CA ASP A 501 2.92 16.97 -14.30
C ASP A 501 4.08 15.99 -14.13
N LEU A 502 5.16 16.45 -13.49
CA LEU A 502 6.36 15.67 -13.21
C LEU A 502 6.79 15.90 -11.75
N PRO A 503 6.11 15.25 -10.79
CA PRO A 503 6.48 15.29 -9.38
C PRO A 503 7.91 14.82 -9.15
N TYR A 504 8.51 15.24 -8.04
CA TYR A 504 9.71 14.60 -7.53
C TYR A 504 9.34 13.26 -6.87
N TYR A 505 9.78 12.15 -7.47
CA TYR A 505 9.51 10.77 -7.05
C TYR A 505 10.65 10.11 -6.28
N GLY A 506 11.87 10.66 -6.40
CA GLY A 506 13.06 10.10 -5.78
C GLY A 506 13.16 10.28 -4.27
N VAL A 507 14.29 9.84 -3.71
CA VAL A 507 14.69 10.11 -2.33
C VAL A 507 15.73 11.22 -2.32
N PHE A 508 15.42 12.36 -1.69
CA PHE A 508 16.37 13.45 -1.50
C PHE A 508 16.87 13.46 -0.05
N ASP A 509 18.12 13.04 0.15
CA ASP A 509 18.79 13.08 1.44
C ASP A 509 19.63 14.35 1.56
N GLY A 510 19.19 15.27 2.40
CA GLY A 510 19.95 16.48 2.70
C GLY A 510 21.23 16.20 3.48
N ASN A 511 21.40 15.01 4.08
CA ASN A 511 22.58 14.65 4.86
C ASN A 511 22.97 15.74 5.88
N ASN A 512 21.96 16.38 6.47
CA ASN A 512 22.02 17.52 7.41
C ASN A 512 22.62 18.81 6.83
N HIS A 513 22.73 18.93 5.52
CA HIS A 513 23.17 20.14 4.84
C HIS A 513 22.03 21.14 4.61
N THR A 514 22.41 22.39 4.40
CA THR A 514 21.51 23.52 4.21
C THR A 514 21.42 23.97 2.75
N ILE A 515 20.20 24.18 2.24
CA ILE A 515 19.95 24.86 0.97
C ILE A 515 19.33 26.23 1.24
N LYS A 516 19.99 27.31 0.78
CA LYS A 516 19.49 28.68 0.87
C LYS A 516 18.96 29.13 -0.49
N PHE A 517 17.78 29.74 -0.56
CA PHE A 517 17.21 30.19 -1.84
C PHE A 517 16.28 31.40 -1.69
N ASP A 518 16.17 32.18 -2.77
CA ASP A 518 15.20 33.27 -2.88
C ASP A 518 14.13 32.92 -3.92
N VAL A 519 12.88 33.30 -3.69
CA VAL A 519 11.80 33.29 -4.68
C VAL A 519 11.24 34.70 -4.81
N THR A 520 11.56 35.37 -5.92
CA THR A 520 11.18 36.77 -6.16
C THR A 520 10.34 36.97 -7.42
N LYS A 521 10.09 35.89 -8.17
CA LYS A 521 9.36 35.92 -9.44
C LYS A 521 8.27 34.87 -9.45
N ASP A 522 7.12 35.25 -9.97
CA ASP A 522 5.99 34.34 -10.14
C ASP A 522 6.28 33.36 -11.29
N ASN A 523 6.15 32.06 -11.02
CA ASN A 523 6.36 31.00 -12.00
C ASN A 523 5.08 30.57 -12.73
N SER A 524 3.96 31.25 -12.51
CA SER A 524 2.63 30.95 -13.09
C SER A 524 2.03 29.59 -12.76
N LEU A 525 2.76 28.72 -12.06
CA LEU A 525 2.30 27.41 -11.57
C LEU A 525 1.81 27.47 -10.13
N GLY A 526 2.07 28.56 -9.43
CA GLY A 526 1.65 28.73 -8.04
C GLY A 526 2.52 28.05 -7.00
N TYR A 527 3.73 27.62 -7.35
CA TYR A 527 4.63 26.92 -6.42
C TYR A 527 5.84 27.77 -6.04
N SER A 528 5.96 28.19 -4.79
CA SER A 528 7.07 29.00 -4.27
C SER A 528 7.77 28.29 -3.12
N SER A 529 8.39 27.13 -3.39
CA SER A 529 9.15 26.34 -2.40
C SER A 529 10.32 25.64 -3.10
N LEU A 530 11.27 25.06 -2.34
CA LEU A 530 12.37 24.27 -2.93
C LEU A 530 11.83 23.12 -3.80
N PHE A 531 10.82 22.41 -3.33
CA PHE A 531 10.07 21.41 -4.08
C PHE A 531 8.67 21.93 -4.38
N GLY A 532 8.32 22.03 -5.66
CA GLY A 532 7.01 22.49 -6.09
C GLY A 532 5.95 21.42 -5.89
N TYR A 533 6.25 20.18 -6.29
CA TYR A 533 5.33 19.05 -6.18
C TYR A 533 6.10 17.77 -5.85
N LEU A 534 5.74 17.12 -4.74
CA LEU A 534 6.41 15.95 -4.19
C LEU A 534 5.46 14.74 -4.20
N ASN A 535 5.96 13.62 -4.71
CA ASN A 535 5.40 12.27 -4.53
C ASN A 535 6.58 11.32 -4.28
N GLY A 536 7.35 11.63 -3.24
CA GLY A 536 8.66 11.06 -3.00
C GLY A 536 9.09 11.24 -1.56
N THR A 537 10.40 11.14 -1.31
CA THR A 537 10.95 11.28 0.04
C THR A 537 11.93 12.45 0.13
N ILE A 538 11.80 13.24 1.19
CA ILE A 538 12.83 14.23 1.59
C ILE A 538 13.23 13.90 3.02
N LYS A 539 14.53 13.80 3.28
CA LYS A 539 15.03 13.57 4.64
C LYS A 539 16.28 14.37 4.97
N ASN A 540 16.50 14.66 6.25
CA ASN A 540 17.74 15.25 6.76
C ASN A 540 18.12 16.57 6.07
N LEU A 541 17.13 17.41 5.70
CA LEU A 541 17.36 18.60 4.90
C LEU A 541 17.06 19.87 5.69
N ASN A 542 17.99 20.81 5.65
CA ASN A 542 17.79 22.16 6.18
C ASN A 542 17.55 23.14 5.02
N THR A 543 16.62 24.07 5.17
CA THR A 543 16.41 25.16 4.22
C THR A 543 16.43 26.54 4.88
N ILE A 544 16.91 27.53 4.15
CA ILE A 544 16.72 28.96 4.48
C ILE A 544 16.07 29.60 3.28
N ALA A 545 14.78 29.90 3.39
CA ALA A 545 13.93 30.34 2.30
C ALA A 545 13.51 31.79 2.48
N ASN A 546 13.77 32.61 1.46
CA ASN A 546 13.29 33.98 1.40
C ASN A 546 12.36 34.14 0.20
N ILE A 547 11.07 34.30 0.45
CA ILE A 547 10.02 34.35 -0.56
C ILE A 547 9.40 35.75 -0.50
N ASP A 548 9.59 36.56 -1.53
CA ASP A 548 9.03 37.91 -1.65
C ASP A 548 8.30 38.01 -3.00
N LEU A 549 6.99 37.86 -2.97
CA LEU A 549 6.21 37.61 -4.18
C LEU A 549 4.87 38.36 -4.21
N ILE A 550 4.63 39.09 -5.31
CA ILE A 550 3.31 39.58 -5.67
C ILE A 550 2.86 38.87 -6.94
N SER A 551 1.82 38.05 -6.84
CA SER A 551 1.21 37.34 -7.96
C SER A 551 -0.12 37.99 -8.35
N ASN A 552 -0.28 38.24 -9.65
CA ASN A 552 -1.55 38.68 -10.24
C ASN A 552 -2.28 37.52 -10.95
N ASN A 553 -1.83 36.29 -10.75
CA ASN A 553 -2.47 35.11 -11.34
C ASN A 553 -3.77 34.80 -10.60
N ASN A 554 -4.74 34.25 -11.34
CA ASN A 554 -6.02 33.82 -10.75
C ASN A 554 -5.89 32.52 -9.93
N LEU A 555 -4.71 31.89 -9.91
CA LEU A 555 -4.44 30.66 -9.18
C LEU A 555 -4.15 30.92 -7.70
N GLN A 556 -4.40 29.91 -6.88
CA GLN A 556 -3.93 29.88 -5.50
C GLN A 556 -2.42 29.61 -5.49
N HIS A 557 -1.68 30.32 -4.63
CA HIS A 557 -0.24 30.16 -4.45
C HIS A 557 0.10 29.39 -3.18
N TYR A 558 1.04 28.46 -3.32
CA TYR A 558 1.57 27.60 -2.28
C TYR A 558 3.02 28.02 -2.00
N ALA A 559 3.28 28.62 -0.85
CA ALA A 559 4.59 29.12 -0.47
C ALA A 559 5.09 28.49 0.84
N SER A 560 6.22 27.80 0.78
CA SER A 560 6.84 27.25 1.98
C SER A 560 8.35 27.17 1.83
N GLY A 561 9.06 26.97 2.93
CA GLY A 561 10.50 26.84 2.84
C GLY A 561 10.96 25.51 2.25
N MET A 562 10.08 24.51 2.09
CA MET A 562 10.49 23.21 1.56
C MET A 562 9.56 22.63 0.50
N VAL A 563 8.26 22.41 0.75
CA VAL A 563 7.36 21.74 -0.20
C VAL A 563 6.04 22.49 -0.41
N SER A 564 5.76 22.90 -1.64
CA SER A 564 4.48 23.55 -1.95
C SER A 564 3.31 22.56 -1.91
N TYR A 565 3.44 21.40 -2.54
CA TYR A 565 2.41 20.36 -2.54
C TYR A 565 3.04 18.98 -2.35
N ALA A 566 2.68 18.28 -1.29
CA ALA A 566 3.09 16.90 -1.02
C ALA A 566 1.88 15.98 -1.16
N THR A 567 2.00 14.95 -2.00
CA THR A 567 0.99 13.89 -2.13
C THR A 567 1.66 12.54 -1.94
N ASN A 568 1.11 11.66 -1.10
CA ASN A 568 1.67 10.32 -0.83
C ASN A 568 3.19 10.36 -0.52
N SER A 569 3.65 11.36 0.23
CA SER A 569 5.08 11.66 0.41
C SER A 569 5.56 11.39 1.82
N TYR A 570 6.89 11.22 1.97
CA TYR A 570 7.55 11.10 3.26
C TYR A 570 8.54 12.24 3.47
N ILE A 571 8.33 13.07 4.49
CA ILE A 571 9.20 14.19 4.83
C ILE A 571 9.67 14.00 6.26
N ASN A 572 10.97 13.81 6.46
CA ASN A 572 11.51 13.34 7.72
C ASN A 572 12.75 14.10 8.17
N ASN A 573 12.80 14.55 9.42
CA ASN A 573 14.00 15.15 9.99
C ASN A 573 14.47 16.36 9.16
N CYS A 574 13.57 17.31 8.92
CA CYS A 574 13.84 18.46 8.06
C CYS A 574 13.51 19.79 8.75
N ASN A 575 14.36 20.79 8.56
CA ASN A 575 14.23 22.09 9.19
C ASN A 575 14.17 23.22 8.17
N SER A 576 13.40 24.27 8.48
CA SER A 576 13.21 25.39 7.56
C SER A 576 13.18 26.72 8.30
N GLU A 577 14.13 27.59 7.99
CA GLU A 577 14.08 29.01 8.35
C GLU A 577 13.41 29.78 7.20
N VAL A 578 12.31 30.48 7.50
CA VAL A 578 11.49 31.13 6.47
C VAL A 578 11.36 32.63 6.69
N ASN A 579 11.46 33.39 5.61
CA ASN A 579 10.99 34.76 5.50
C ASN A 579 10.06 34.83 4.30
N ILE A 580 8.75 34.74 4.54
CA ILE A 580 7.73 34.71 3.49
C ILE A 580 6.95 36.02 3.52
N ASP A 581 6.91 36.74 2.42
CA ASP A 581 6.02 37.83 2.14
C ASP A 581 5.34 37.57 0.78
N ILE A 582 4.06 37.19 0.82
CA ILE A 582 3.34 36.81 -0.39
C ILE A 582 1.98 37.50 -0.48
N SER A 583 1.72 38.09 -1.64
CA SER A 583 0.43 38.64 -2.02
C SER A 583 -0.08 37.98 -3.30
N SER A 584 -1.25 37.36 -3.28
CA SER A 584 -1.84 36.73 -4.47
C SER A 584 -3.37 36.66 -4.40
N ASN A 585 -4.01 36.09 -5.43
CA ASN A 585 -5.45 35.81 -5.43
C ASN A 585 -5.81 34.96 -4.20
N GLY A 586 -5.33 33.73 -4.08
CA GLY A 586 -5.43 32.90 -2.86
C GLY A 586 -4.05 32.45 -2.36
N VAL A 587 -3.87 32.31 -1.04
CA VAL A 587 -2.57 31.95 -0.45
C VAL A 587 -2.69 30.74 0.48
N ILE A 588 -1.76 29.80 0.37
CA ILE A 588 -1.45 28.79 1.38
C ILE A 588 0.05 28.87 1.69
N ALA A 589 0.40 29.46 2.83
CA ALA A 589 1.79 29.63 3.25
C ALA A 589 2.11 28.81 4.50
N SER A 590 3.32 28.23 4.56
CA SER A 590 3.76 27.48 5.74
C SER A 590 5.26 27.43 5.87
N GLY A 591 5.79 26.97 7.00
CA GLY A 591 7.23 26.78 7.15
C GLY A 591 7.78 25.55 6.41
N ILE A 592 7.06 24.41 6.45
CA ILE A 592 7.51 23.13 5.87
C ILE A 592 6.72 22.76 4.61
N VAL A 593 5.40 22.54 4.73
CA VAL A 593 4.54 22.05 3.63
C VAL A 593 3.26 22.85 3.49
N SER A 594 3.03 23.49 2.33
CA SER A 594 1.80 24.25 2.15
C SER A 594 0.56 23.35 2.07
N TYR A 595 0.58 22.29 1.26
CA TYR A 595 -0.52 21.32 1.15
C TYR A 595 0.03 19.90 1.26
N SER A 596 -0.51 19.11 2.20
CA SER A 596 -0.14 17.71 2.44
C SER A 596 -1.37 16.83 2.24
N GLU A 597 -1.35 15.99 1.20
CA GLU A 597 -2.37 14.99 0.86
C GLU A 597 -1.79 13.59 1.10
N ASP A 598 -2.41 12.78 1.96
CA ASP A 598 -1.98 11.39 2.23
C ASP A 598 -0.48 11.23 2.53
N SER A 599 0.15 12.25 3.11
CA SER A 599 1.60 12.31 3.31
C SER A 599 1.96 12.24 4.80
N GLU A 600 3.17 11.77 5.09
CA GLU A 600 3.71 11.71 6.44
C GLU A 600 4.84 12.74 6.61
N ILE A 601 4.70 13.59 7.63
CA ILE A 601 5.65 14.64 7.99
C ILE A 601 6.09 14.36 9.43
N TYR A 602 7.33 13.94 9.59
CA TYR A 602 7.86 13.45 10.85
C TYR A 602 9.13 14.18 11.26
N GLY A 603 9.20 14.65 12.50
CA GLY A 603 10.45 15.19 13.02
C GLY A 603 10.88 16.48 12.33
N CYS A 604 9.93 17.30 11.86
CA CYS A 604 10.24 18.51 11.12
C CYS A 604 10.06 19.77 11.95
N SER A 605 10.85 20.80 11.67
CA SER A 605 10.75 22.08 12.37
C SER A 605 10.79 23.30 11.47
N SER A 606 10.12 24.36 11.89
CA SER A 606 10.21 25.64 11.18
C SER A 606 10.38 26.83 12.11
N SER A 607 11.03 27.86 11.60
CA SER A 607 11.13 29.14 12.29
C SER A 607 11.14 30.32 11.34
N GLY A 608 10.77 31.51 11.83
CA GLY A 608 10.88 32.77 11.08
C GLY A 608 9.57 33.51 10.91
N ILE A 609 9.45 34.26 9.81
CA ILE A 609 8.37 35.24 9.58
C ILE A 609 7.53 34.82 8.37
N ILE A 610 6.21 34.84 8.51
CA ILE A 610 5.25 34.55 7.45
C ILE A 610 4.20 35.67 7.37
N ASN A 611 4.28 36.46 6.30
CA ASN A 611 3.34 37.51 5.95
C ASN A 611 2.56 37.09 4.69
N THR A 612 1.22 37.08 4.80
CA THR A 612 0.36 36.68 3.68
C THR A 612 -0.74 37.70 3.43
N ASN A 613 -1.00 37.96 2.15
CA ASN A 613 -2.11 38.79 1.69
C ASN A 613 -2.86 38.08 0.55
N SER A 614 -4.10 37.69 0.81
CA SER A 614 -4.99 37.09 -0.21
C SER A 614 -6.04 38.10 -0.65
N THR A 615 -6.16 38.30 -1.96
CA THR A 615 -7.18 39.20 -2.54
C THR A 615 -8.48 38.49 -2.90
N ASN A 616 -8.59 37.16 -2.80
CA ASN A 616 -9.80 36.37 -3.08
C ASN A 616 -9.72 34.91 -2.57
N TYR A 617 -10.86 34.22 -2.47
CA TYR A 617 -11.00 32.81 -2.07
C TYR A 617 -10.67 32.50 -0.60
N SER A 618 -9.39 32.39 -0.23
CA SER A 618 -8.96 31.96 1.12
C SER A 618 -7.48 32.25 1.36
N ASN A 619 -7.15 32.62 2.59
CA ASN A 619 -5.78 32.70 3.10
C ASN A 619 -5.56 31.66 4.21
N TYR A 620 -4.64 30.73 3.99
CA TYR A 620 -4.19 29.76 4.99
C TYR A 620 -2.73 30.04 5.32
N ALA A 621 -2.39 30.25 6.59
CA ALA A 621 -0.99 30.23 6.98
C ALA A 621 -0.71 29.55 8.31
N SER A 622 0.48 28.98 8.43
CA SER A 622 0.88 28.22 9.62
C SER A 622 2.37 28.00 9.73
N GLY A 623 2.85 27.46 10.85
CA GLY A 623 4.26 27.15 11.03
C GLY A 623 4.70 25.88 10.32
N ILE A 624 3.97 24.77 10.40
CA ILE A 624 4.42 23.48 9.83
C ILE A 624 3.68 23.19 8.53
N VAL A 625 2.36 22.97 8.61
CA VAL A 625 1.55 22.55 7.46
C VAL A 625 0.36 23.45 7.23
N GLY A 626 0.24 24.04 6.04
CA GLY A 626 -0.92 24.85 5.68
C GLY A 626 -2.21 24.02 5.76
N ILE A 627 -2.32 22.98 4.92
CA ILE A 627 -3.46 22.06 4.91
C ILE A 627 -2.95 20.63 5.05
N ASN A 628 -3.42 19.91 6.08
CA ASN A 628 -3.19 18.49 6.27
C ASN A 628 -4.46 17.70 5.89
N ASP A 629 -4.48 17.12 4.70
CA ASP A 629 -5.57 16.37 4.08
C ASP A 629 -5.26 14.87 4.17
N GLU A 630 -5.95 14.17 5.09
CA GLU A 630 -5.75 12.74 5.38
C GLU A 630 -4.30 12.32 5.78
N GLY A 631 -3.36 13.27 5.86
CA GLY A 631 -1.96 13.05 6.21
C GLY A 631 -1.67 12.91 7.71
N LEU A 632 -0.43 12.52 8.01
CA LEU A 632 0.12 12.34 9.35
C LEU A 632 1.20 13.37 9.64
N ILE A 633 1.02 14.18 10.67
CA ILE A 633 2.06 15.07 11.21
C ILE A 633 2.46 14.54 12.58
N LYS A 634 3.75 14.32 12.82
CA LYS A 634 4.20 13.73 14.08
C LYS A 634 5.57 14.25 14.51
N GLU A 635 5.72 14.53 15.80
CA GLU A 635 6.99 14.99 16.37
C GLU A 635 7.50 16.26 15.64
N CYS A 636 6.62 17.22 15.34
CA CYS A 636 6.96 18.44 14.61
C CYS A 636 6.79 19.69 15.49
N PHE A 637 7.56 20.75 15.21
CA PHE A 637 7.40 22.01 15.94
C PHE A 637 7.68 23.27 15.15
N SER A 638 6.97 24.36 15.46
CA SER A 638 7.16 25.67 14.82
C SER A 638 7.45 26.78 15.82
N ILE A 639 8.28 27.74 15.39
CA ILE A 639 8.56 28.99 16.10
C ILE A 639 8.41 30.16 15.13
N ILE A 640 7.19 30.69 14.99
CA ILE A 640 6.85 31.61 13.89
C ILE A 640 6.18 32.91 14.32
N ASP A 641 6.59 34.00 13.67
CA ASP A 641 5.85 35.26 13.64
C ASP A 641 5.00 35.30 12.37
N LEU A 642 3.68 35.41 12.53
CA LEU A 642 2.76 35.23 11.43
C LEU A 642 1.78 36.41 11.35
N SER A 643 1.66 36.99 10.16
CA SER A 643 0.76 38.10 9.86
C SER A 643 -0.08 37.79 8.64
N LEU A 644 -1.40 37.87 8.78
CA LEU A 644 -2.34 37.46 7.74
C LEU A 644 -3.27 38.61 7.37
N LYS A 645 -3.54 38.73 6.07
CA LYS A 645 -4.62 39.56 5.53
C LYS A 645 -5.39 38.77 4.47
N SER A 646 -6.71 38.83 4.52
CA SER A 646 -7.57 38.22 3.50
C SER A 646 -8.71 39.18 3.17
N GLU A 647 -9.22 39.17 1.95
CA GLU A 647 -10.48 39.85 1.65
C GLU A 647 -11.70 39.03 2.07
N GLU A 648 -11.56 37.70 2.26
CA GLU A 648 -12.69 36.79 2.49
C GLU A 648 -12.51 35.97 3.77
N ILE A 649 -11.74 34.89 3.70
CA ILE A 649 -11.50 33.92 4.77
C ILE A 649 -10.02 33.92 5.15
N ALA A 650 -9.71 34.05 6.45
CA ALA A 650 -8.36 33.90 6.97
C ALA A 650 -8.31 32.78 8.02
N ILE A 651 -7.52 31.74 7.78
CA ILE A 651 -7.38 30.58 8.66
C ILE A 651 -5.91 30.44 9.04
N SER A 652 -5.63 30.34 10.33
CA SER A 652 -4.26 30.17 10.81
C SER A 652 -4.17 29.37 12.09
N GLY A 653 -3.14 28.53 12.15
CA GLY A 653 -2.68 27.85 13.34
C GLY A 653 -1.17 27.96 13.47
N GLY A 654 -0.64 28.04 14.69
CA GLY A 654 0.82 28.09 14.87
C GLY A 654 1.53 26.87 14.26
N ALA A 655 0.92 25.68 14.31
CA ALA A 655 1.44 24.48 13.66
C ALA A 655 0.72 24.17 12.34
N VAL A 656 -0.63 24.18 12.34
CA VAL A 656 -1.43 23.73 11.19
C VAL A 656 -2.57 24.71 10.89
N ALA A 657 -2.74 25.18 9.65
CA ALA A 657 -3.87 26.08 9.36
C ALA A 657 -5.18 25.29 9.30
N LYS A 658 -5.22 24.20 8.55
CA LYS A 658 -6.39 23.31 8.45
C LYS A 658 -5.98 21.84 8.59
N ASN A 659 -6.61 21.13 9.52
CA ASN A 659 -6.39 19.70 9.76
C ASN A 659 -7.64 18.88 9.42
N LEU A 660 -7.48 17.92 8.51
CA LEU A 660 -8.42 16.83 8.19
C LEU A 660 -7.80 15.45 8.48
N GLY A 661 -6.49 15.41 8.73
CA GLY A 661 -5.73 14.21 9.05
C GLY A 661 -5.41 14.08 10.55
N LYS A 662 -4.23 13.53 10.84
CA LYS A 662 -3.80 13.20 12.20
C LYS A 662 -2.54 14.00 12.58
N VAL A 663 -2.52 14.53 13.80
CA VAL A 663 -1.38 15.26 14.37
C VAL A 663 -1.04 14.68 15.75
N TYR A 664 0.23 14.33 15.96
CA TYR A 664 0.71 13.74 17.20
C TYR A 664 1.97 14.44 17.70
N ASP A 665 2.13 14.48 19.02
CA ASP A 665 3.42 14.76 19.66
C ASP A 665 4.08 16.05 19.12
N SER A 666 3.31 17.13 18.95
CA SER A 666 3.79 18.32 18.21
C SER A 666 3.52 19.60 18.99
N TYR A 667 4.26 20.67 18.71
CA TYR A 667 4.03 21.95 19.38
C TYR A 667 4.22 23.18 18.50
N SER A 668 3.66 24.31 18.93
CA SER A 668 3.87 25.60 18.28
C SER A 668 4.18 26.70 19.29
N ILE A 669 5.08 27.60 18.90
CA ILE A 669 5.38 28.85 19.57
C ILE A 669 5.16 29.96 18.55
N SER A 670 4.19 30.83 18.76
CA SER A 670 3.82 31.78 17.71
C SER A 670 3.35 33.15 18.19
N ASN A 671 3.67 34.19 17.42
CA ASN A 671 2.99 35.46 17.50
C ASN A 671 2.12 35.61 16.26
N ILE A 672 0.80 35.63 16.45
CA ILE A 672 -0.18 35.63 15.34
C ILE A 672 -0.87 36.99 15.28
N LYS A 673 -0.71 37.67 14.15
CA LYS A 673 -1.31 38.98 13.87
C LYS A 673 -2.33 38.88 12.75
N THR A 674 -3.52 39.42 12.99
CA THR A 674 -4.54 39.57 11.95
C THR A 674 -4.66 41.04 11.52
N LEU A 675 -4.51 41.28 10.21
CA LEU A 675 -4.56 42.61 9.59
C LEU A 675 -5.92 42.89 8.92
N GLY A 676 -6.84 41.93 8.94
CA GLY A 676 -8.22 42.04 8.43
C GLY A 676 -8.66 40.84 7.59
N ALA A 677 -9.92 40.43 7.78
CA ALA A 677 -10.72 39.62 6.86
C ALA A 677 -12.14 40.20 6.85
N ILE A 678 -12.85 40.20 5.73
CA ILE A 678 -14.21 40.79 5.69
C ILE A 678 -15.22 39.81 6.28
N ASN A 679 -15.09 38.50 6.01
CA ASN A 679 -16.13 37.53 6.34
C ASN A 679 -15.81 36.64 7.55
N GLU A 680 -14.68 35.93 7.56
CA GLU A 680 -14.39 34.93 8.60
C GLU A 680 -12.90 34.87 8.97
N THR A 681 -12.58 34.87 10.27
CA THR A 681 -11.25 34.53 10.78
C THR A 681 -11.29 33.35 11.74
N ASN A 682 -10.50 32.31 11.46
CA ASN A 682 -10.34 31.13 12.32
C ASN A 682 -8.89 31.01 12.75
N ILE A 683 -8.60 31.43 13.98
CA ILE A 683 -7.24 31.59 14.45
C ILE A 683 -7.02 30.75 15.72
N GLY A 684 -6.08 29.82 15.67
CA GLY A 684 -5.67 29.03 16.82
C GLY A 684 -4.18 29.16 17.11
N GLY A 685 -3.79 28.95 18.36
CA GLY A 685 -2.37 28.89 18.72
C GLY A 685 -1.66 27.69 18.11
N PHE A 686 -2.35 26.56 17.99
CA PHE A 686 -1.87 25.33 17.37
C PHE A 686 -2.52 25.09 16.00
N VAL A 687 -3.85 25.07 15.94
CA VAL A 687 -4.62 24.71 14.73
C VAL A 687 -5.66 25.77 14.35
N GLY A 688 -5.74 26.21 13.09
CA GLY A 688 -6.79 27.15 12.68
C GLY A 688 -8.17 26.50 12.64
N LEU A 689 -8.31 25.46 11.81
CA LEU A 689 -9.52 24.66 11.66
C LEU A 689 -9.17 23.17 11.81
N ASN A 690 -9.79 22.47 12.76
CA ASN A 690 -9.76 21.02 12.87
C ASN A 690 -11.12 20.46 12.41
N LYS A 691 -11.16 19.69 11.32
CA LYS A 691 -12.40 19.14 10.76
C LYS A 691 -12.26 17.64 10.56
N ASN A 692 -13.03 16.82 11.27
CA ASN A 692 -12.88 15.35 11.27
C ASN A 692 -11.45 14.85 11.60
N GLY A 693 -10.56 15.75 12.00
CA GLY A 693 -9.15 15.48 12.24
C GLY A 693 -8.91 15.04 13.67
N TYR A 694 -7.77 14.39 13.88
CA TYR A 694 -7.34 13.91 15.18
C TYR A 694 -6.08 14.65 15.63
N ILE A 695 -6.09 15.24 16.83
CA ILE A 695 -4.92 15.88 17.42
C ILE A 695 -4.69 15.28 18.80
N TYR A 696 -3.48 14.81 19.05
CA TYR A 696 -3.10 14.17 20.30
C TYR A 696 -1.74 14.63 20.79
N ASN A 697 -1.61 14.76 22.11
CA ASN A 697 -0.34 14.99 22.78
C ASN A 697 0.43 16.20 22.25
N SER A 698 -0.27 17.33 22.10
CA SER A 698 0.28 18.52 21.44
C SER A 698 0.04 19.79 22.26
N TYR A 699 0.88 20.81 22.10
CA TYR A 699 0.68 22.08 22.82
C TYR A 699 1.00 23.35 22.02
N SER A 700 0.41 24.47 22.45
CA SER A 700 0.71 25.80 21.89
C SER A 700 1.13 26.83 22.95
N ILE A 701 2.04 27.70 22.54
CA ILE A 701 2.43 28.93 23.22
C ILE A 701 2.21 30.07 22.23
N SER A 702 1.15 30.85 22.39
CA SER A 702 0.79 31.83 21.36
C SER A 702 0.36 33.19 21.90
N ASN A 703 0.87 34.25 21.27
CA ASN A 703 0.38 35.62 21.43
C ASN A 703 -0.46 36.02 20.22
N PHE A 704 -1.45 36.88 20.45
CA PHE A 704 -2.35 37.35 19.39
C PHE A 704 -2.41 38.87 19.37
N GLU A 705 -2.15 39.46 18.20
CA GLU A 705 -2.40 40.87 17.93
C GLU A 705 -3.58 40.99 16.97
N LYS A 706 -4.62 41.74 17.37
CA LYS A 706 -5.83 41.92 16.56
C LYS A 706 -6.03 43.39 16.20
N ASN A 707 -6.10 43.68 14.90
CA ASN A 707 -6.60 44.94 14.37
C ASN A 707 -7.95 44.65 13.68
N ASN A 708 -9.08 45.01 14.32
CA ASN A 708 -10.46 44.61 13.97
C ASN A 708 -10.89 44.87 12.51
N GLU A 709 -11.74 43.97 11.95
CA GLU A 709 -13.06 44.21 11.31
C GLU A 709 -13.60 42.98 10.52
N ALA A 710 -13.49 41.74 11.02
CA ALA A 710 -14.21 40.62 10.41
C ALA A 710 -15.62 40.48 11.00
N ASN A 711 -16.58 40.04 10.16
CA ASN A 711 -17.94 39.76 10.61
C ASN A 711 -17.99 38.65 11.67
N HIS A 712 -17.10 37.66 11.60
CA HIS A 712 -16.96 36.56 12.56
C HIS A 712 -15.49 36.28 12.88
N ASP A 713 -15.10 36.47 14.15
CA ASP A 713 -13.76 36.14 14.65
C ASP A 713 -13.80 34.97 15.63
N LEU A 714 -13.24 33.83 15.25
CA LEU A 714 -13.14 32.61 16.04
C LEU A 714 -11.68 32.38 16.44
N ILE A 715 -11.32 32.92 17.61
CA ILE A 715 -9.95 32.89 18.14
C ILE A 715 -9.90 32.04 19.41
N GLY A 716 -9.04 31.02 19.44
CA GLY A 716 -8.79 30.20 20.62
C GLY A 716 -7.31 29.98 20.89
N GLY A 717 -6.96 29.72 22.16
CA GLY A 717 -5.56 29.56 22.58
C GLY A 717 -4.89 28.31 22.00
N PHE A 718 -5.68 27.27 21.72
CA PHE A 718 -5.22 26.08 21.02
C PHE A 718 -5.74 26.04 19.59
N GLY A 719 -7.04 26.25 19.38
CA GLY A 719 -7.64 26.15 18.06
C GLY A 719 -8.61 27.27 17.70
N GLY A 720 -8.80 27.56 16.40
CA GLY A 720 -9.83 28.49 15.95
C GLY A 720 -11.21 27.83 15.98
N VAL A 721 -11.40 26.81 15.13
CA VAL A 721 -12.66 26.08 14.97
C VAL A 721 -12.44 24.56 14.99
N ASN A 722 -13.35 23.84 15.64
CA ASN A 722 -13.39 22.38 15.63
C ASN A 722 -14.76 21.86 15.16
N ILE A 723 -14.77 21.09 14.07
CA ILE A 723 -15.96 20.51 13.42
C ILE A 723 -15.79 19.00 13.42
N ASP A 724 -16.51 18.29 14.30
CA ASP A 724 -16.41 16.83 14.46
C ASP A 724 -14.97 16.28 14.63
N GLY A 725 -14.03 17.13 15.03
CA GLY A 725 -12.62 16.78 15.21
C GLY A 725 -12.32 16.40 16.65
N ASN A 726 -11.49 15.38 16.86
CA ASN A 726 -11.11 14.92 18.19
C ASN A 726 -9.76 15.55 18.60
N VAL A 727 -9.74 16.15 19.79
CA VAL A 727 -8.52 16.66 20.41
C VAL A 727 -8.45 16.11 21.83
N SER A 728 -7.33 15.46 22.16
CA SER A 728 -7.09 14.87 23.48
C SER A 728 -5.63 15.00 23.91
N ASN A 729 -5.40 14.91 25.22
CA ASN A 729 -4.07 15.09 25.85
C ASN A 729 -3.31 16.31 25.34
N SER A 730 -3.98 17.45 25.13
CA SER A 730 -3.39 18.63 24.50
C SER A 730 -3.48 19.86 25.39
N TYR A 731 -2.57 20.81 25.21
CA TYR A 731 -2.34 21.91 26.16
C TYR A 731 -2.18 23.26 25.47
N PHE A 732 -2.53 24.36 26.16
CA PHE A 732 -2.20 25.70 25.67
C PHE A 732 -1.81 26.66 26.80
N GLN A 733 -0.82 27.51 26.52
CA GLN A 733 -0.42 28.58 27.43
C GLN A 733 -1.43 29.73 27.45
N VAL A 734 -1.62 30.29 28.62
CA VAL A 734 -2.62 31.33 28.88
C VAL A 734 -1.97 32.70 28.90
N ASN A 735 -2.39 33.55 27.96
CA ASN A 735 -1.95 34.94 27.91
C ASN A 735 -3.15 35.89 28.08
N GLU A 736 -2.89 37.15 28.43
CA GLU A 736 -3.94 38.17 28.61
C GLU A 736 -4.75 38.32 27.31
N GLY A 737 -6.06 38.02 27.35
CA GLY A 737 -6.98 38.19 26.21
C GLY A 737 -7.59 36.89 25.66
N ILE A 738 -7.06 35.72 26.00
CA ILE A 738 -7.58 34.43 25.54
C ILE A 738 -8.32 33.71 26.66
N LYS A 739 -9.62 33.46 26.47
CA LYS A 739 -10.46 32.82 27.49
C LYS A 739 -10.71 31.33 27.24
N TYR A 740 -10.62 30.87 25.99
CA TYR A 740 -11.07 29.54 25.57
C TYR A 740 -9.98 28.80 24.79
N SER A 741 -10.01 27.47 24.85
CA SER A 741 -9.13 26.60 24.05
C SER A 741 -9.47 26.70 22.57
N PHE A 742 -10.76 26.71 22.23
CA PHE A 742 -11.28 26.94 20.88
C PHE A 742 -12.12 28.23 20.79
N GLY A 743 -12.07 28.89 19.64
CA GLY A 743 -13.02 29.96 19.30
C GLY A 743 -14.44 29.41 19.09
N SER A 744 -14.56 28.23 18.47
CA SER A 744 -15.80 27.44 18.36
C SER A 744 -15.50 25.94 18.29
N SER A 745 -16.35 25.11 18.89
CA SER A 745 -16.27 23.66 18.78
C SER A 745 -17.67 23.04 18.78
N GLU A 746 -17.94 22.14 17.84
CA GLU A 746 -19.22 21.40 17.76
C GLU A 746 -19.30 20.25 18.77
N ILE A 747 -18.15 19.80 19.27
CA ILE A 747 -18.05 18.74 20.29
C ILE A 747 -17.18 19.20 21.47
N ASP A 748 -17.36 18.57 22.63
CA ASP A 748 -16.46 18.78 23.77
C ASP A 748 -15.07 18.21 23.45
N VAL A 749 -14.02 18.98 23.75
CA VAL A 749 -12.62 18.60 23.52
C VAL A 749 -11.81 18.70 24.81
N GLU A 750 -10.91 17.74 25.02
CA GLU A 750 -10.07 17.65 26.23
C GLU A 750 -8.77 18.42 26.02
N ILE A 751 -8.81 19.73 26.28
CA ILE A 751 -7.64 20.60 26.22
C ILE A 751 -7.39 21.23 27.59
N THR A 752 -6.18 21.03 28.10
CA THR A 752 -5.76 21.53 29.41
C THR A 752 -5.10 22.89 29.28
N LYS A 753 -5.62 23.85 30.04
CA LYS A 753 -5.08 25.19 30.19
C LYS A 753 -3.84 25.14 31.10
N VAL A 754 -2.72 25.73 30.69
CA VAL A 754 -1.48 25.78 31.50
C VAL A 754 -0.93 27.20 31.68
N ASN A 755 -0.43 27.50 32.88
CA ASN A 755 0.31 28.73 33.17
C ASN A 755 1.83 28.53 33.05
N ASP A 756 2.61 29.60 33.15
CA ASP A 756 4.08 29.59 33.01
C ASP A 756 4.79 28.61 33.96
N GLU A 757 4.30 28.39 35.18
CA GLU A 757 4.91 27.43 36.12
C GLU A 757 4.53 25.98 35.77
N GLU A 758 3.29 25.74 35.36
CA GLU A 758 2.84 24.41 34.90
C GLU A 758 3.58 23.98 33.64
N LEU A 759 3.86 24.94 32.75
CA LEU A 759 4.56 24.72 31.48
C LEU A 759 5.97 24.16 31.69
N LYS A 760 6.67 24.56 32.75
CA LYS A 760 8.03 24.06 33.09
C LYS A 760 8.10 22.58 33.43
N THR A 761 6.96 21.94 33.67
CA THR A 761 6.88 20.51 34.06
C THR A 761 6.00 19.70 33.12
N LEU A 762 5.55 20.33 32.03
CA LEU A 762 4.54 19.76 31.13
C LEU A 762 5.06 18.53 30.37
N SER A 763 6.38 18.38 30.20
CA SER A 763 6.96 17.17 29.58
C SER A 763 6.52 15.87 30.27
N THR A 764 6.28 15.90 31.59
CA THR A 764 5.85 14.73 32.36
C THR A 764 4.46 14.21 31.97
N LEU A 765 3.60 15.09 31.46
CA LEU A 765 2.26 14.75 30.98
C LEU A 765 2.25 14.42 29.49
N LEU A 766 3.15 15.05 28.73
CA LEU A 766 3.33 14.77 27.31
C LEU A 766 4.10 13.45 27.06
N GLY A 767 4.71 12.88 28.10
CA GLY A 767 5.35 11.57 28.06
C GLY A 767 6.74 11.59 27.41
N ASP A 768 7.24 10.39 27.09
CA ASP A 768 8.65 10.14 26.81
C ASP A 768 9.21 10.79 25.54
N LYS A 769 8.39 11.48 24.74
CA LYS A 769 8.83 12.22 23.55
C LYS A 769 9.31 13.63 23.86
N PHE A 770 8.92 14.17 25.02
CA PHE A 770 9.25 15.53 25.43
C PHE A 770 10.25 15.52 26.59
N VAL A 771 11.02 16.61 26.69
CA VAL A 771 11.96 16.91 27.78
C VAL A 771 11.87 18.38 28.14
N ASP A 772 11.94 18.71 29.42
CA ASP A 772 12.01 20.12 29.84
C ASP A 772 13.43 20.67 29.60
N LYS A 773 13.55 21.83 28.96
CA LYS A 773 14.83 22.55 28.79
C LYS A 773 14.90 23.78 29.70
N THR A 774 16.07 24.43 29.71
CA THR A 774 16.39 25.56 30.60
C THR A 774 15.60 26.84 30.32
N ASP A 775 14.96 26.93 29.16
CA ASP A 775 14.07 28.03 28.78
C ASP A 775 12.68 27.92 29.42
N GLY A 776 12.45 26.85 30.21
CA GLY A 776 11.25 26.65 31.01
C GLY A 776 10.07 26.07 30.23
N ARG A 777 10.35 25.37 29.13
CA ARG A 777 9.32 24.77 28.26
C ARG A 777 9.68 23.32 27.94
N PRO A 778 8.69 22.47 27.59
CA PRO A 778 8.97 21.19 26.99
C PRO A 778 9.58 21.38 25.61
N HIS A 779 10.42 20.45 25.20
CA HIS A 779 11.00 20.35 23.87
C HIS A 779 10.89 18.92 23.42
N LEU A 780 10.82 18.72 22.11
CA LEU A 780 10.91 17.38 21.56
C LEU A 780 12.35 16.86 21.71
N LYS A 781 12.52 15.60 22.13
CA LYS A 781 13.85 15.00 22.27
C LYS A 781 14.65 14.98 20.98
N ILE A 782 13.96 14.96 19.83
CA ILE A 782 14.57 14.97 18.51
C ILE A 782 15.26 16.29 18.17
N GLU A 783 14.96 17.38 18.90
CA GLU A 783 15.54 18.70 18.64
C GLU A 783 17.04 18.77 18.81
N ASP A 784 17.63 17.93 19.65
CA ASP A 784 19.09 17.92 19.81
C ASP A 784 19.81 17.34 18.58
N ASN A 785 19.05 16.72 17.66
CA ASN A 785 19.54 16.19 16.38
C ASN A 785 19.17 17.08 15.18
N LEU A 786 18.37 18.13 15.38
CA LEU A 786 17.93 19.11 14.38
C LEU A 786 18.80 20.37 14.45
#